data_AF-A0A949L0D7-F1
#
_entry.id   AF-A0A949L0D7-F1
#
_cell.length_a   1.000
_cell.length_b   1.000
_cell.length_c   1.000
_cell.angle_alpha   90.00
_cell.angle_beta   90.00
_cell.angle_gamma   90.00
#
_symmetry.space_group_name_H-M   'P 1'
#
loop_
_entity.id
_entity.type
_entity.pdbx_description
1 polymer ?
#
loop_
_entity_poly.entity_id
_entity_poly.type
_entity_poly.pdbx_seq_one_letter_code
_entity_poly.pdbx_strand_id
1 'polypeptide(L)'
;MKDGKTIRILEVLLMRSKTSKNNGIINIIKYGIKNIGIIKAAKIKDPIKNKIYLSNIEIGKMKYENPYYTIRVKEYNQAMIEYYKGKWYATVASQSGSKDDWKKSSMGFKRADRMAEELLKKIKMPDNTPVKYTPSVLDSKGTEIIFADDVPLVPEITPIVILQGDDFQMGLQYAKQLVEIFGDWILKRRTGHKYTEKEMLELKKWEEQHDKYTPWLTDFCKGWSAGTKELGIEMSYEDVLRLWVGIKEPAKDFLDTGGLPELPPLACSGVAAWGKATKDGKLITGSTGDHELGYQVTIVAFPDKGNNFIYSTFGATGEIPGGGVVWFFGHPAMNNKGLVYVHHGGGPKFLEPRKYWDYGIRRAASVIHCLRFCEKAEQAREMELSWPIGDIGLGDQATVGGFYADESYAYIIEGRKEPEAIREAGILGEKDFLYANNSVAHPNAIDCEWMSKNKNEWIWDEHGGWTPKVKVGMTKSIGLFLAYFSGRISVSDMLRKGMMFAYSNSCERNKYFYQMMSKGFGEIDIDYMKMLYRNGGTIPEGKWNKITKEYTKTGKWGEISTGHASNAMTVVTKPGEGLYCLCTGPAKRGLAPMMPSSAIPIYNETNAFWEIKLDSSPESVLEYTKIKALENIKCAKEKHANLKEYDYAYKPLFNLINIAEEEYKKAEDVLSKNNSIYGISKAVRSYTRAQVRAIQVINASIVLPSNTIDKS
;
A
#
# COMPACT_ATOMS: atom_id res chain seq x y z
N MET A 1 -8.11 -51.05 -27.73
CA MET A 1 -7.48 -51.92 -26.71
C MET A 1 -6.23 -51.18 -26.22
N LYS A 2 -5.95 -50.87 -24.95
CA LYS A 2 -6.61 -50.99 -23.63
C LYS A 2 -6.04 -49.83 -22.77
N ASP A 3 -6.65 -49.23 -21.74
CA ASP A 3 -7.98 -49.24 -21.13
C ASP A 3 -8.15 -47.86 -20.40
N GLY A 4 -9.31 -47.37 -19.94
CA GLY A 4 -10.59 -48.00 -19.61
C GLY A 4 -11.07 -47.72 -18.17
N LYS A 5 -10.37 -46.88 -17.38
CA LYS A 5 -10.68 -46.68 -15.93
C LYS A 5 -10.88 -45.25 -15.39
N THR A 6 -10.67 -44.18 -16.16
CA THR A 6 -10.72 -42.79 -15.61
C THR A 6 -12.07 -42.07 -15.79
N ILE A 7 -12.96 -42.55 -16.66
CA ILE A 7 -14.19 -41.82 -17.02
C ILE A 7 -15.40 -42.17 -16.14
N ARG A 8 -15.48 -43.41 -15.61
CA ARG A 8 -16.67 -43.92 -14.91
C ARG A 8 -16.99 -43.32 -13.53
N ILE A 9 -16.09 -42.55 -12.92
CA ILE A 9 -16.35 -41.84 -11.64
C ILE A 9 -17.10 -40.52 -11.88
N LEU A 10 -16.91 -39.88 -13.05
CA LEU A 10 -17.59 -38.62 -13.38
C LEU A 10 -19.05 -38.81 -13.78
N GLU A 11 -19.38 -39.87 -14.52
CA GLU A 11 -20.77 -40.16 -14.93
C GLU A 11 -21.68 -40.55 -13.76
N VAL A 12 -21.15 -41.31 -12.79
CA VAL A 12 -21.91 -41.73 -11.58
C VAL A 12 -22.25 -40.52 -10.68
N LEU A 13 -21.42 -39.48 -10.69
CA LEU A 13 -21.71 -38.21 -10.00
C LEU A 13 -22.70 -37.29 -10.76
N LEU A 14 -22.90 -37.51 -12.06
CA LEU A 14 -23.78 -36.68 -12.89
C LEU A 14 -25.23 -37.16 -12.96
N MET A 15 -25.52 -38.45 -12.69
CA MET A 15 -26.87 -39.02 -12.87
C MET A 15 -27.78 -39.03 -11.63
N ARG A 16 -27.36 -38.49 -10.47
CA ARG A 16 -28.23 -38.39 -9.27
C ARG A 16 -28.15 -37.03 -8.58
N SER A 17 -28.92 -36.05 -9.09
CA SER A 17 -28.99 -34.71 -8.50
C SER A 17 -30.29 -33.95 -8.85
N LYS A 18 -31.45 -34.44 -8.41
CA LYS A 18 -32.70 -33.63 -8.33
C LYS A 18 -32.89 -33.03 -6.93
N THR A 19 -31.96 -32.18 -6.49
CA THR A 19 -32.15 -31.19 -5.40
C THR A 19 -31.04 -30.12 -5.50
N SER A 20 -31.37 -28.87 -5.16
CA SER A 20 -30.60 -27.66 -5.49
C SER A 20 -29.24 -27.46 -4.79
N LYS A 21 -28.71 -28.44 -4.06
CA LYS A 21 -27.44 -28.31 -3.29
C LYS A 21 -26.19 -28.84 -4.01
N ASN A 22 -26.30 -29.76 -4.97
CA ASN A 22 -25.13 -30.40 -5.59
C ASN A 22 -24.45 -29.60 -6.72
N ASN A 23 -25.06 -28.52 -7.21
CA ASN A 23 -24.44 -27.66 -8.24
C ASN A 23 -23.13 -27.00 -7.77
N GLY A 24 -22.93 -26.84 -6.45
CA GLY A 24 -21.71 -26.27 -5.89
C GLY A 24 -20.43 -27.02 -6.27
N ILE A 25 -20.41 -28.36 -6.13
CA ILE A 25 -19.21 -29.16 -6.38
C ILE A 25 -18.80 -29.12 -7.86
N ILE A 26 -19.77 -29.24 -8.78
CA ILE A 26 -19.51 -29.16 -10.22
C ILE A 26 -18.99 -27.76 -10.60
N ASN A 27 -19.54 -26.70 -10.01
CA ASN A 27 -19.07 -25.34 -10.24
C ASN A 27 -17.67 -25.09 -9.65
N ILE A 28 -17.34 -25.66 -8.49
CA ILE A 28 -15.96 -25.63 -7.93
C ILE A 28 -14.98 -26.37 -8.84
N ILE A 29 -15.35 -27.53 -9.39
CA ILE A 29 -14.49 -28.27 -10.33
C ILE A 29 -14.29 -27.48 -11.64
N LYS A 30 -15.37 -26.94 -12.23
CA LYS A 30 -15.29 -26.08 -13.41
C LYS A 30 -14.42 -24.83 -13.16
N TYR A 31 -14.62 -24.17 -12.01
CA TYR A 31 -13.80 -23.03 -11.59
C TYR A 31 -12.33 -23.42 -11.37
N GLY A 32 -12.07 -24.54 -10.72
CA GLY A 32 -10.72 -25.05 -10.45
C GLY A 32 -9.96 -25.45 -11.72
N ILE A 33 -10.66 -26.01 -12.72
CA ILE A 33 -10.10 -26.30 -14.04
C ILE A 33 -9.85 -25.00 -14.81
N LYS A 34 -10.84 -24.09 -14.89
CA LYS A 34 -10.70 -22.79 -15.57
C LYS A 34 -9.56 -21.94 -14.99
N ASN A 35 -9.38 -21.95 -13.68
CA ASN A 35 -8.41 -21.13 -12.96
C ASN A 35 -7.17 -21.92 -12.51
N ILE A 36 -6.88 -23.09 -13.09
CA ILE A 36 -5.78 -23.95 -12.64
C ILE A 36 -4.40 -23.27 -12.74
N GLY A 37 -4.21 -22.37 -13.71
CA GLY A 37 -3.00 -21.54 -13.83
C GLY A 37 -2.83 -20.60 -12.64
N ILE A 38 -3.89 -19.86 -12.28
CA ILE A 38 -3.93 -18.95 -11.12
C ILE A 38 -3.65 -19.72 -9.83
N ILE A 39 -4.29 -20.88 -9.64
CA ILE A 39 -4.10 -21.73 -8.45
C ILE A 39 -2.64 -22.25 -8.35
N LYS A 40 -2.02 -22.61 -9.48
CA LYS A 40 -0.61 -23.02 -9.53
C LYS A 40 0.32 -21.85 -9.20
N ALA A 41 0.10 -20.68 -9.80
CA ALA A 41 0.89 -19.47 -9.55
C ALA A 41 0.78 -19.02 -8.09
N ALA A 42 -0.42 -19.01 -7.50
CA ALA A 42 -0.63 -18.66 -6.10
C ALA A 42 0.15 -19.59 -5.15
N LYS A 43 0.14 -20.90 -5.40
CA LYS A 43 0.87 -21.90 -4.58
C LYS A 43 2.39 -21.75 -4.59
N ILE A 44 2.97 -21.21 -5.67
CA ILE A 44 4.42 -20.99 -5.78
C ILE A 44 4.83 -19.55 -5.41
N LYS A 45 3.92 -18.56 -5.50
CA LYS A 45 4.20 -17.15 -5.20
C LYS A 45 4.79 -16.95 -3.80
N ASP A 46 4.12 -17.44 -2.77
CA ASP A 46 4.51 -17.15 -1.38
C ASP A 46 5.79 -17.86 -0.91
N PRO A 47 6.06 -19.15 -1.24
CA PRO A 47 7.35 -19.77 -0.94
C PRO A 47 8.54 -19.01 -1.53
N ILE A 48 8.44 -18.55 -2.78
CA ILE A 48 9.50 -17.77 -3.45
C ILE A 48 9.66 -16.41 -2.76
N LYS A 49 8.55 -15.69 -2.55
CA LYS A 49 8.51 -14.40 -1.84
C LYS A 49 9.20 -14.50 -0.48
N ASN A 50 8.92 -15.57 0.27
CA ASN A 50 9.50 -15.81 1.57
C ASN A 50 11.02 -16.09 1.50
N LYS A 51 11.51 -16.86 0.52
CA LYS A 51 12.97 -17.04 0.32
C LYS A 51 13.67 -15.71 0.02
N ILE A 52 13.13 -14.91 -0.91
CA ILE A 52 13.67 -13.60 -1.29
C ILE A 52 13.67 -12.64 -0.10
N TYR A 53 12.55 -12.58 0.62
CA TYR A 53 12.41 -11.75 1.80
C TYR A 53 13.39 -12.15 2.93
N LEU A 54 13.53 -13.45 3.24
CA LEU A 54 14.48 -13.93 4.24
C LEU A 54 15.93 -13.56 3.87
N SER A 55 16.29 -13.58 2.59
CA SER A 55 17.58 -13.06 2.13
C SER A 55 17.73 -11.56 2.40
N ASN A 56 16.67 -10.77 2.23
CA ASN A 56 16.70 -9.32 2.49
C ASN A 56 16.93 -8.97 3.97
N ILE A 57 16.38 -9.77 4.90
CA ILE A 57 16.67 -9.62 6.34
C ILE A 57 18.17 -9.76 6.57
N GLU A 58 18.76 -10.84 6.07
CA GLU A 58 20.17 -11.13 6.33
C GLU A 58 21.09 -10.12 5.62
N ILE A 59 20.70 -9.59 4.45
CA ILE A 59 21.38 -8.45 3.80
C ILE A 59 21.24 -7.18 4.67
N GLY A 60 20.08 -6.91 5.26
CA GLY A 60 19.87 -5.77 6.16
C GLY A 60 20.69 -5.80 7.45
N LYS A 61 21.24 -6.96 7.83
CA LYS A 61 22.21 -7.09 8.94
C LYS A 61 23.66 -6.82 8.52
N MET A 62 23.97 -6.84 7.23
CA MET A 62 25.31 -6.55 6.72
C MET A 62 25.54 -5.04 6.73
N LYS A 63 26.72 -4.61 7.22
CA LYS A 63 27.16 -3.22 7.05
C LYS A 63 27.57 -2.95 5.59
N TYR A 64 27.58 -1.69 5.17
CA TYR A 64 27.96 -1.29 3.81
C TYR A 64 29.42 -1.61 3.47
N GLU A 65 30.32 -1.65 4.47
CA GLU A 65 31.73 -2.01 4.31
C GLU A 65 31.92 -3.53 4.13
N ASN A 66 30.87 -4.34 4.24
CA ASN A 66 30.96 -5.77 3.94
C ASN A 66 31.21 -5.95 2.43
N PRO A 67 32.32 -6.62 2.01
CA PRO A 67 32.65 -6.82 0.60
C PRO A 67 31.54 -7.44 -0.25
N TYR A 68 30.63 -8.17 0.37
CA TYR A 68 29.55 -8.89 -0.32
C TYR A 68 28.23 -8.13 -0.32
N TYR A 69 28.07 -7.04 0.46
CA TYR A 69 26.80 -6.29 0.54
C TYR A 69 26.25 -5.93 -0.84
N THR A 70 27.04 -5.22 -1.63
CA THR A 70 26.67 -4.76 -2.99
C THR A 70 26.42 -5.93 -3.94
N ILE A 71 27.10 -7.07 -3.76
CA ILE A 71 26.89 -8.28 -4.57
C ILE A 71 25.54 -8.92 -4.20
N ARG A 72 25.25 -9.10 -2.90
CA ARG A 72 23.99 -9.70 -2.42
C ARG A 72 22.78 -8.83 -2.73
N VAL A 73 22.90 -7.49 -2.69
CA VAL A 73 21.85 -6.56 -3.15
C VAL A 73 21.56 -6.72 -4.65
N LYS A 74 22.59 -6.84 -5.50
CA LYS A 74 22.39 -7.07 -6.95
C LYS A 74 21.71 -8.41 -7.25
N GLU A 75 22.12 -9.47 -6.56
CA GLU A 75 21.52 -10.80 -6.67
C GLU A 75 20.06 -10.83 -6.20
N TYR A 76 19.77 -10.16 -5.08
CA TYR A 76 18.42 -9.93 -4.57
C TYR A 76 17.55 -9.18 -5.60
N ASN A 77 18.08 -8.09 -6.19
CA ASN A 77 17.37 -7.31 -7.20
C ASN A 77 17.03 -8.16 -8.45
N GLN A 78 17.93 -9.02 -8.93
CA GLN A 78 17.61 -9.90 -10.06
C GLN A 78 16.64 -11.02 -9.69
N ALA A 79 16.74 -11.60 -8.48
CA ALA A 79 15.74 -12.56 -7.99
C ALA A 79 14.34 -11.92 -7.91
N MET A 80 14.28 -10.64 -7.52
CA MET A 80 13.08 -9.82 -7.53
C MET A 80 12.55 -9.52 -8.93
N ILE A 81 13.41 -9.23 -9.90
CA ILE A 81 13.01 -9.06 -11.31
C ILE A 81 12.34 -10.33 -11.85
N GLU A 82 12.97 -11.51 -11.67
CA GLU A 82 12.39 -12.78 -12.15
C GLU A 82 11.08 -13.13 -11.43
N TYR A 83 10.97 -12.82 -10.14
CA TYR A 83 9.72 -12.97 -9.37
C TYR A 83 8.62 -12.04 -9.89
N TYR A 84 8.97 -10.78 -10.17
CA TYR A 84 8.05 -9.79 -10.71
C TYR A 84 7.55 -10.18 -12.10
N LYS A 85 8.45 -10.59 -13.01
CA LYS A 85 8.10 -11.15 -14.32
C LYS A 85 7.16 -12.35 -14.19
N GLY A 86 7.43 -13.26 -13.24
CA GLY A 86 6.54 -14.35 -12.88
C GLY A 86 5.10 -13.90 -12.58
N LYS A 87 4.95 -12.87 -11.74
CA LYS A 87 3.65 -12.28 -11.36
C LYS A 87 2.98 -11.51 -12.49
N TRP A 88 3.73 -10.70 -13.23
CA TRP A 88 3.23 -9.90 -14.35
C TRP A 88 2.61 -10.80 -15.41
N TYR A 89 3.36 -11.79 -15.88
CA TYR A 89 2.86 -12.74 -16.86
C TYR A 89 1.71 -13.62 -16.32
N ALA A 90 1.63 -13.89 -15.01
CA ALA A 90 0.45 -14.56 -14.43
C ALA A 90 -0.81 -13.69 -14.50
N THR A 91 -0.65 -12.36 -14.34
CA THR A 91 -1.73 -11.39 -14.40
C THR A 91 -2.20 -11.18 -15.84
N VAL A 92 -1.27 -11.00 -16.78
CA VAL A 92 -1.57 -10.92 -18.22
C VAL A 92 -2.26 -12.21 -18.70
N ALA A 93 -1.76 -13.39 -18.29
CA ALA A 93 -2.33 -14.68 -18.67
C ALA A 93 -3.70 -14.98 -18.04
N SER A 94 -4.02 -14.39 -16.87
CA SER A 94 -5.34 -14.52 -16.26
C SER A 94 -6.40 -13.65 -16.96
N GLN A 95 -5.98 -12.52 -17.53
CA GLN A 95 -6.82 -11.61 -18.31
C GLN A 95 -7.03 -12.12 -19.75
N SER A 96 -5.97 -12.55 -20.43
CA SER A 96 -6.02 -12.97 -21.84
C SER A 96 -6.33 -14.46 -22.07
N GLY A 97 -6.13 -15.31 -21.06
CA GLY A 97 -6.16 -16.77 -21.22
C GLY A 97 -4.93 -17.36 -21.95
N SER A 98 -3.93 -16.54 -22.25
CA SER A 98 -2.73 -16.91 -23.02
C SER A 98 -1.92 -18.05 -22.37
N LYS A 99 -1.75 -19.16 -23.10
CA LYS A 99 -0.91 -20.29 -22.67
C LYS A 99 0.57 -19.93 -22.64
N ASP A 100 1.03 -19.07 -23.55
CA ASP A 100 2.43 -18.65 -23.60
C ASP A 100 2.79 -17.73 -22.46
N ASP A 101 1.88 -16.85 -22.01
CA ASP A 101 2.13 -16.03 -20.83
C ASP A 101 2.07 -16.87 -19.54
N TRP A 102 1.23 -17.92 -19.47
CA TRP A 102 1.34 -18.93 -18.39
C TRP A 102 2.70 -19.66 -18.39
N LYS A 103 3.27 -19.91 -19.57
CA LYS A 103 4.62 -20.49 -19.71
C LYS A 103 5.70 -19.50 -19.27
N LYS A 104 5.65 -18.24 -19.70
CA LYS A 104 6.56 -17.15 -19.27
C LYS A 104 6.51 -16.96 -17.75
N SER A 105 5.32 -16.89 -17.17
CA SER A 105 5.09 -16.80 -15.72
C SER A 105 5.74 -17.96 -14.96
N SER A 106 5.51 -19.20 -15.42
CA SER A 106 6.12 -20.40 -14.86
C SER A 106 7.65 -20.42 -14.95
N MET A 107 8.23 -19.84 -16.01
CA MET A 107 9.69 -19.72 -16.16
C MET A 107 10.27 -18.65 -15.21
N GLY A 108 9.64 -17.48 -15.11
CA GLY A 108 10.05 -16.41 -14.18
C GLY A 108 10.04 -16.89 -12.73
N PHE A 109 8.95 -17.52 -12.28
CA PHE A 109 8.90 -18.10 -10.94
C PHE A 109 9.96 -19.18 -10.69
N LYS A 110 10.23 -20.08 -11.66
CA LYS A 110 11.31 -21.09 -11.51
C LYS A 110 12.70 -20.47 -11.39
N ARG A 111 12.99 -19.41 -12.17
CA ARG A 111 14.26 -18.69 -12.11
C ARG A 111 14.41 -17.96 -10.77
N ALA A 112 13.36 -17.26 -10.34
CA ALA A 112 13.30 -16.58 -9.05
C ALA A 112 13.51 -17.54 -7.87
N ASP A 113 12.84 -18.71 -7.88
CA ASP A 113 12.96 -19.69 -6.80
C ASP A 113 14.40 -20.21 -6.64
N ARG A 114 15.04 -20.58 -7.76
CA ARG A 114 16.44 -21.02 -7.80
C ARG A 114 17.38 -19.93 -7.29
N MET A 115 17.23 -18.70 -7.80
CA MET A 115 18.08 -17.57 -7.39
C MET A 115 17.90 -17.23 -5.91
N ALA A 116 16.67 -17.20 -5.41
CA ALA A 116 16.37 -16.92 -4.01
C ALA A 116 16.93 -17.99 -3.07
N GLU A 117 16.90 -19.26 -3.48
CA GLU A 117 17.47 -20.37 -2.71
C GLU A 117 19.01 -20.36 -2.70
N GLU A 118 19.65 -20.15 -3.86
CA GLU A 118 21.11 -19.99 -3.95
C GLU A 118 21.59 -18.78 -3.14
N LEU A 119 20.91 -17.64 -3.25
CA LEU A 119 21.18 -16.42 -2.50
C LEU A 119 21.05 -16.66 -0.98
N LEU A 120 19.94 -17.25 -0.52
CA LEU A 120 19.70 -17.49 0.91
C LEU A 120 20.73 -18.47 1.49
N LYS A 121 21.14 -19.48 0.71
CA LYS A 121 22.23 -20.40 1.08
C LYS A 121 23.56 -19.65 1.21
N LYS A 122 23.91 -18.82 0.22
CA LYS A 122 25.16 -18.05 0.16
C LYS A 122 25.28 -16.96 1.20
N ILE A 123 24.17 -16.41 1.68
CA ILE A 123 24.20 -15.45 2.80
C ILE A 123 24.36 -16.16 4.15
N LYS A 124 23.80 -17.37 4.31
CA LYS A 124 23.86 -18.15 5.56
C LYS A 124 25.13 -18.99 5.73
N MET A 125 25.98 -19.03 4.70
CA MET A 125 27.28 -19.68 4.70
C MET A 125 28.34 -18.62 4.41
N PRO A 126 29.61 -18.78 4.82
CA PRO A 126 30.71 -17.92 4.38
C PRO A 126 31.12 -18.21 2.92
N ASP A 127 30.14 -18.38 2.02
CA ASP A 127 30.36 -18.55 0.58
C ASP A 127 30.33 -17.17 -0.08
N ASN A 128 31.50 -16.75 -0.54
CA ASN A 128 31.74 -15.43 -1.09
C ASN A 128 31.58 -15.37 -2.63
N THR A 129 31.25 -16.50 -3.25
CA THR A 129 31.08 -16.56 -4.72
C THR A 129 29.70 -16.03 -5.13
N PRO A 130 29.57 -15.34 -6.29
CA PRO A 130 28.29 -14.87 -6.79
C PRO A 130 27.30 -16.00 -7.13
N VAL A 131 26.01 -15.71 -7.06
CA VAL A 131 24.92 -16.50 -7.67
C VAL A 131 25.08 -16.43 -9.20
N LYS A 132 24.94 -17.56 -9.89
CA LYS A 132 25.03 -17.59 -11.37
C LYS A 132 23.66 -17.33 -11.98
N TYR A 133 23.53 -16.23 -12.72
CA TYR A 133 22.30 -15.86 -13.43
C TYR A 133 22.61 -15.15 -14.75
N THR A 134 21.62 -15.13 -15.64
CA THR A 134 21.59 -14.22 -16.79
C THR A 134 20.86 -12.96 -16.33
N PRO A 135 21.48 -11.77 -16.36
CA PRO A 135 20.79 -10.52 -16.04
C PRO A 135 19.63 -10.28 -17.02
N SER A 136 18.57 -9.63 -16.54
CA SER A 136 17.57 -9.05 -17.45
C SER A 136 18.11 -7.79 -18.12
N VAL A 137 17.68 -7.54 -19.35
CA VAL A 137 17.89 -6.25 -20.00
C VAL A 137 16.98 -5.23 -19.31
N LEU A 138 17.59 -4.14 -18.84
CA LEU A 138 16.89 -3.02 -18.22
C LEU A 138 16.92 -1.82 -19.16
N ASP A 139 15.74 -1.33 -19.54
CA ASP A 139 15.56 -0.11 -20.32
C ASP A 139 14.40 0.73 -19.74
N SER A 140 14.18 1.95 -20.23
CA SER A 140 13.03 2.78 -19.83
C SER A 140 11.93 2.89 -20.88
N LYS A 141 12.18 2.42 -22.10
CA LYS A 141 11.30 2.58 -23.29
C LYS A 141 10.83 4.01 -23.56
N GLY A 142 11.59 5.02 -23.13
CA GLY A 142 11.21 6.43 -23.25
C GLY A 142 10.25 6.93 -22.16
N THR A 143 9.93 6.10 -21.17
CA THR A 143 9.15 6.46 -19.97
C THR A 143 10.08 6.80 -18.79
N GLU A 144 9.54 7.05 -17.60
CA GLU A 144 10.32 7.24 -16.37
C GLU A 144 10.48 5.97 -15.52
N ILE A 145 9.79 4.88 -15.84
CA ILE A 145 9.96 3.58 -15.17
C ILE A 145 10.97 2.70 -15.91
N ILE A 146 11.48 1.68 -15.20
CA ILE A 146 12.33 0.64 -15.80
C ILE A 146 11.47 -0.55 -16.23
N PHE A 147 11.75 -1.11 -17.40
CA PHE A 147 11.26 -2.40 -17.87
C PHE A 147 12.37 -3.44 -17.76
N ALA A 148 12.00 -4.69 -17.45
CA ALA A 148 12.91 -5.83 -17.42
C ALA A 148 12.46 -6.91 -18.40
N ASP A 149 13.16 -7.06 -19.53
CA ASP A 149 12.76 -7.91 -20.66
C ASP A 149 11.27 -7.69 -21.04
N ASP A 150 10.94 -6.44 -21.41
CA ASP A 150 9.61 -5.92 -21.73
C ASP A 150 8.58 -5.83 -20.58
N VAL A 151 8.90 -6.29 -19.37
CA VAL A 151 7.98 -6.22 -18.22
C VAL A 151 8.16 -4.91 -17.45
N PRO A 152 7.14 -4.03 -17.34
CA PRO A 152 7.23 -2.79 -16.57
C PRO A 152 7.42 -3.10 -15.08
N LEU A 153 8.53 -2.67 -14.49
CA LEU A 153 8.76 -2.77 -13.05
C LEU A 153 7.99 -1.66 -12.33
N VAL A 154 7.63 -1.94 -11.07
CA VAL A 154 7.07 -0.92 -10.18
C VAL A 154 8.17 0.08 -9.81
N PRO A 155 7.89 1.40 -9.78
CA PRO A 155 8.86 2.39 -9.38
C PRO A 155 9.46 2.10 -7.99
N GLU A 156 10.79 2.12 -7.92
CA GLU A 156 11.59 2.12 -6.68
C GLU A 156 11.42 3.40 -5.84
N ILE A 157 10.91 4.46 -6.47
CA ILE A 157 10.62 5.79 -5.91
C ILE A 157 9.26 6.20 -6.45
N THR A 158 8.29 6.42 -5.57
CA THR A 158 6.92 6.81 -5.93
C THR A 158 6.92 8.12 -6.72
N PRO A 159 6.46 8.13 -7.98
CA PRO A 159 6.40 9.33 -8.79
C PRO A 159 5.42 10.36 -8.25
N ILE A 160 5.73 11.64 -8.47
CA ILE A 160 4.85 12.77 -8.20
C ILE A 160 4.19 13.23 -9.50
N VAL A 161 2.89 13.48 -9.45
CA VAL A 161 2.16 14.23 -10.48
C VAL A 161 1.75 15.58 -9.90
N ILE A 162 1.93 16.66 -10.66
CA ILE A 162 1.54 18.01 -10.23
C ILE A 162 0.42 18.50 -11.13
N LEU A 163 -0.71 18.89 -10.54
CA LEU A 163 -1.93 19.28 -11.23
C LEU A 163 -2.29 20.72 -10.85
N GLN A 164 -2.79 21.51 -11.81
CA GLN A 164 -3.21 22.89 -11.58
C GLN A 164 -4.41 23.28 -12.45
N GLY A 165 -5.28 24.14 -11.93
CA GLY A 165 -6.42 24.71 -12.65
C GLY A 165 -7.77 24.15 -12.22
N ASP A 166 -8.77 24.25 -13.09
CA ASP A 166 -10.08 23.64 -12.87
C ASP A 166 -10.02 22.10 -12.85
N ASP A 167 -11.13 21.48 -12.42
CA ASP A 167 -11.21 20.04 -12.23
C ASP A 167 -10.98 19.25 -13.53
N PHE A 168 -11.43 19.78 -14.68
CA PHE A 168 -11.22 19.19 -16.00
C PHE A 168 -9.74 19.28 -16.41
N GLN A 169 -9.09 20.43 -16.22
CA GLN A 169 -7.67 20.60 -16.52
C GLN A 169 -6.79 19.68 -15.67
N MET A 170 -7.09 19.56 -14.37
CA MET A 170 -6.38 18.62 -13.50
C MET A 170 -6.55 17.15 -13.96
N GLY A 171 -7.75 16.75 -14.39
CA GLY A 171 -7.99 15.41 -14.94
C GLY A 171 -7.19 15.14 -16.22
N LEU A 172 -7.18 16.11 -17.14
CA LEU A 172 -6.44 16.05 -18.40
C LEU A 172 -4.92 15.98 -18.18
N GLN A 173 -4.41 16.75 -17.22
CA GLN A 173 -3.01 16.73 -16.81
C GLN A 173 -2.61 15.39 -16.19
N TYR A 174 -3.46 14.83 -15.33
CA TYR A 174 -3.22 13.54 -14.68
C TYR A 174 -3.05 12.40 -15.70
N ALA A 175 -3.97 12.30 -16.67
CA ALA A 175 -3.90 11.30 -17.74
C ALA A 175 -2.58 11.35 -18.52
N LYS A 176 -2.16 12.56 -18.93
CA LYS A 176 -0.91 12.79 -19.68
C LYS A 176 0.33 12.43 -18.86
N GLN A 177 0.38 12.82 -17.59
CA GLN A 177 1.52 12.52 -16.72
C GLN A 177 1.63 11.02 -16.40
N LEU A 178 0.51 10.29 -16.29
CA LEU A 178 0.57 8.82 -16.15
C LEU A 178 1.21 8.15 -17.37
N VAL A 179 0.91 8.62 -18.58
CA VAL A 179 1.51 8.06 -19.81
C VAL A 179 2.99 8.46 -19.95
N GLU A 180 3.39 9.66 -19.54
CA GLU A 180 4.80 10.06 -19.44
C GLU A 180 5.59 9.17 -18.46
N ILE A 181 5.03 8.93 -17.27
CA ILE A 181 5.70 8.19 -16.21
C ILE A 181 5.80 6.70 -16.55
N PHE A 182 4.66 6.06 -16.87
CA PHE A 182 4.57 4.60 -16.98
C PHE A 182 4.58 4.08 -18.42
N GLY A 183 4.18 4.91 -19.40
CA GLY A 183 3.84 4.48 -20.76
C GLY A 183 2.34 4.24 -20.96
N ASP A 184 1.90 4.17 -22.21
CA ASP A 184 0.49 4.08 -22.62
C ASP A 184 -0.27 2.86 -22.05
N TRP A 185 0.43 1.75 -21.84
CA TRP A 185 -0.12 0.49 -21.33
C TRP A 185 -0.85 0.63 -19.99
N ILE A 186 -0.45 1.59 -19.12
CA ILE A 186 -1.05 1.80 -17.81
C ILE A 186 -2.54 2.17 -17.92
N LEU A 187 -2.90 2.90 -18.98
CA LEU A 187 -4.27 3.32 -19.31
C LEU A 187 -4.91 2.40 -20.35
N LYS A 188 -4.19 1.95 -21.39
CA LYS A 188 -4.73 1.03 -22.41
C LYS A 188 -5.26 -0.28 -21.82
N ARG A 189 -4.70 -0.78 -20.72
CA ARG A 189 -5.23 -1.95 -19.97
C ARG A 189 -6.59 -1.69 -19.25
N ARG A 190 -7.12 -0.46 -19.33
CA ARG A 190 -8.38 -0.02 -18.72
C ARG A 190 -9.47 0.34 -19.74
N THR A 191 -9.20 0.23 -21.03
CA THR A 191 -10.18 0.53 -22.09
C THR A 191 -10.97 -0.71 -22.50
N GLY A 192 -11.95 -0.54 -23.39
CA GLY A 192 -12.62 -1.64 -24.09
C GLY A 192 -13.58 -2.48 -23.23
N HIS A 193 -14.00 -1.97 -22.08
CA HIS A 193 -15.05 -2.62 -21.30
C HIS A 193 -16.41 -2.45 -22.01
N LYS A 194 -17.16 -3.55 -22.14
CA LYS A 194 -18.48 -3.55 -22.75
C LYS A 194 -19.54 -3.56 -21.64
N TYR A 195 -20.00 -2.37 -21.28
CA TYR A 195 -21.01 -2.18 -20.25
C TYR A 195 -22.34 -2.81 -20.67
N THR A 196 -22.95 -3.55 -19.75
CA THR A 196 -24.38 -3.93 -19.84
C THR A 196 -25.27 -2.76 -19.41
N GLU A 197 -26.55 -2.77 -19.83
CA GLU A 197 -27.54 -1.79 -19.38
C GLU A 197 -27.63 -1.71 -17.84
N LYS A 198 -27.50 -2.86 -17.16
CA LYS A 198 -27.44 -2.90 -15.70
C LYS A 198 -26.21 -2.19 -15.16
N GLU A 199 -25.01 -2.48 -15.68
CA GLU A 199 -23.78 -1.81 -15.21
C GLU A 199 -23.81 -0.29 -15.45
N MET A 200 -24.41 0.17 -16.55
CA MET A 200 -24.63 1.60 -16.79
C MET A 200 -25.62 2.22 -15.80
N LEU A 201 -26.73 1.54 -15.48
CA LEU A 201 -27.68 2.00 -14.47
C LEU A 201 -27.05 2.07 -13.08
N GLU A 202 -26.20 1.10 -12.72
CA GLU A 202 -25.46 1.12 -11.45
C GLU A 202 -24.42 2.24 -11.42
N LEU A 203 -23.65 2.43 -12.50
CA LEU A 203 -22.66 3.51 -12.63
C LEU A 203 -23.30 4.90 -12.46
N LYS A 204 -24.47 5.12 -13.08
CA LYS A 204 -25.21 6.38 -12.97
C LYS A 204 -25.66 6.69 -11.53
N LYS A 205 -26.13 5.69 -10.78
CA LYS A 205 -26.50 5.91 -9.37
C LYS A 205 -25.30 6.30 -8.50
N TRP A 206 -24.11 5.82 -8.82
CA TRP A 206 -22.88 6.30 -8.18
C TRP A 206 -22.55 7.74 -8.59
N GLU A 207 -22.67 8.07 -9.88
CA GLU A 207 -22.50 9.42 -10.41
C GLU A 207 -23.41 10.43 -9.68
N GLU A 208 -24.71 10.12 -9.53
CA GLU A 208 -25.70 10.96 -8.84
C GLU A 208 -25.32 11.29 -7.38
N GLN A 209 -24.63 10.38 -6.66
CA GLN A 209 -24.11 10.64 -5.31
C GLN A 209 -22.89 11.56 -5.34
N HIS A 210 -22.01 11.35 -6.32
CA HIS A 210 -20.80 12.16 -6.47
C HIS A 210 -21.10 13.57 -6.99
N ASP A 211 -22.07 13.76 -7.89
CA ASP A 211 -22.55 15.09 -8.28
C ASP A 211 -23.14 15.86 -7.08
N LYS A 212 -23.82 15.17 -6.16
CA LYS A 212 -24.41 15.80 -4.98
C LYS A 212 -23.38 16.19 -3.91
N TYR A 213 -22.42 15.32 -3.60
CA TYR A 213 -21.54 15.47 -2.44
C TYR A 213 -20.06 15.73 -2.78
N THR A 214 -19.60 15.41 -3.99
CA THR A 214 -18.22 15.65 -4.45
C THR A 214 -18.17 16.07 -5.94
N PRO A 215 -18.87 17.13 -6.37
CA PRO A 215 -19.15 17.43 -7.78
C PRO A 215 -17.91 17.58 -8.68
N TRP A 216 -16.76 17.95 -8.09
CA TRP A 216 -15.48 18.04 -8.80
C TRP A 216 -15.07 16.73 -9.53
N LEU A 217 -15.53 15.57 -9.04
CA LEU A 217 -15.12 14.27 -9.56
C LEU A 217 -15.58 14.06 -11.01
N THR A 218 -16.78 14.49 -11.37
CA THR A 218 -17.32 14.21 -12.70
C THR A 218 -16.60 15.04 -13.77
N ASP A 219 -16.26 16.30 -13.50
CA ASP A 219 -15.42 17.11 -14.39
C ASP A 219 -13.97 16.63 -14.47
N PHE A 220 -13.39 16.15 -13.36
CA PHE A 220 -12.08 15.49 -13.37
C PHE A 220 -12.07 14.22 -14.24
N CYS A 221 -13.11 13.39 -14.17
CA CYS A 221 -13.24 12.21 -15.03
C CYS A 221 -13.42 12.57 -16.52
N LYS A 222 -14.16 13.64 -16.85
CA LYS A 222 -14.28 14.16 -18.23
C LYS A 222 -12.91 14.65 -18.74
N GLY A 223 -12.19 15.39 -17.92
CA GLY A 223 -10.84 15.88 -18.20
C GLY A 223 -9.86 14.76 -18.50
N TRP A 224 -9.85 13.72 -17.65
CA TRP A 224 -9.04 12.52 -17.88
C TRP A 224 -9.36 11.87 -19.23
N SER A 225 -10.65 11.62 -19.52
CA SER A 225 -11.07 10.99 -20.79
C SER A 225 -10.62 11.81 -22.01
N ALA A 226 -10.73 13.14 -21.94
CA ALA A 226 -10.19 14.04 -22.96
C ALA A 226 -8.66 13.93 -23.10
N GLY A 227 -7.94 13.93 -21.98
CA GLY A 227 -6.48 13.74 -21.95
C GLY A 227 -6.03 12.40 -22.55
N THR A 228 -6.76 11.30 -22.32
CA THR A 228 -6.50 10.01 -22.99
C THR A 228 -6.78 10.06 -24.49
N LYS A 229 -7.84 10.75 -24.92
CA LYS A 229 -8.19 10.90 -26.34
C LYS A 229 -7.10 11.65 -27.11
N GLU A 230 -6.53 12.71 -26.54
CA GLU A 230 -5.38 13.43 -27.11
C GLU A 230 -4.12 12.55 -27.26
N LEU A 231 -3.98 11.52 -26.43
CA LEU A 231 -2.89 10.55 -26.48
C LEU A 231 -3.17 9.34 -27.40
N GLY A 232 -4.30 9.34 -28.13
CA GLY A 232 -4.71 8.20 -28.97
C GLY A 232 -5.11 6.96 -28.15
N ILE A 233 -5.58 7.16 -26.92
CA ILE A 233 -6.09 6.09 -26.04
C ILE A 233 -7.61 6.22 -25.95
N GLU A 234 -8.33 5.24 -26.48
CA GLU A 234 -9.80 5.19 -26.48
C GLU A 234 -10.35 4.79 -25.09
N MET A 235 -10.25 5.71 -24.12
CA MET A 235 -10.80 5.55 -22.78
C MET A 235 -12.00 6.49 -22.61
N SER A 236 -13.20 5.91 -22.42
CA SER A 236 -14.42 6.69 -22.28
C SER A 236 -14.52 7.39 -20.92
N TYR A 237 -15.50 8.29 -20.76
CA TYR A 237 -15.82 8.90 -19.46
C TYR A 237 -16.18 7.82 -18.43
N GLU A 238 -17.01 6.86 -18.83
CA GLU A 238 -17.45 5.71 -18.06
C GLU A 238 -16.26 4.83 -17.63
N ASP A 239 -15.30 4.61 -18.53
CA ASP A 239 -14.06 3.88 -18.24
C ASP A 239 -13.21 4.55 -17.16
N VAL A 240 -13.24 5.88 -17.04
CA VAL A 240 -12.58 6.61 -15.95
C VAL A 240 -13.43 6.57 -14.68
N LEU A 241 -14.72 6.93 -14.76
CA LEU A 241 -15.62 7.00 -13.61
C LEU A 241 -15.69 5.65 -12.88
N ARG A 242 -15.75 4.52 -13.62
CA ARG A 242 -15.74 3.19 -12.99
C ARG A 242 -14.51 2.92 -12.16
N LEU A 243 -13.34 3.53 -12.43
CA LEU A 243 -12.13 3.32 -11.61
C LEU A 243 -12.24 4.03 -10.26
N TRP A 244 -13.12 5.03 -10.16
CA TRP A 244 -13.42 5.77 -8.94
C TRP A 244 -14.59 5.19 -8.16
N VAL A 245 -15.63 4.68 -8.82
CA VAL A 245 -16.91 4.36 -8.14
C VAL A 245 -17.41 2.92 -8.31
N GLY A 246 -16.87 2.17 -9.27
CA GLY A 246 -17.33 0.83 -9.61
C GLY A 246 -18.61 0.79 -10.46
N ILE A 247 -19.10 -0.44 -10.70
CA ILE A 247 -20.26 -0.74 -11.57
C ILE A 247 -21.22 -1.77 -10.94
N LYS A 248 -21.16 -1.93 -9.61
CA LYS A 248 -22.00 -2.85 -8.85
C LYS A 248 -22.90 -2.08 -7.90
N GLU A 249 -24.03 -2.72 -7.56
CA GLU A 249 -24.88 -2.29 -6.45
C GLU A 249 -24.12 -2.33 -5.11
N PRO A 250 -24.58 -1.58 -4.08
CA PRO A 250 -24.02 -1.65 -2.74
C PRO A 250 -24.00 -3.08 -2.20
N ALA A 251 -22.96 -3.41 -1.43
CA ALA A 251 -22.83 -4.72 -0.80
C ALA A 251 -24.00 -5.05 0.12
N LYS A 252 -24.35 -6.34 0.20
CA LYS A 252 -25.44 -6.84 1.05
C LYS A 252 -24.95 -7.63 2.27
N ASP A 253 -23.65 -7.93 2.33
CA ASP A 253 -23.00 -8.60 3.45
C ASP A 253 -21.53 -8.15 3.59
N PHE A 254 -20.94 -8.31 4.78
CA PHE A 254 -19.57 -7.91 5.11
C PHE A 254 -18.50 -8.59 4.23
N LEU A 255 -18.79 -9.80 3.74
CA LEU A 255 -17.94 -10.59 2.84
C LEU A 255 -18.43 -10.59 1.38
N ASP A 256 -19.26 -9.62 0.98
CA ASP A 256 -19.65 -9.42 -0.42
C ASP A 256 -18.48 -8.83 -1.23
N THR A 257 -17.48 -9.68 -1.50
CA THR A 257 -16.26 -9.35 -2.25
C THR A 257 -16.36 -9.74 -3.73
N GLY A 258 -17.54 -10.17 -4.20
CA GLY A 258 -17.77 -10.55 -5.61
C GLY A 258 -16.85 -11.65 -6.15
N GLY A 259 -16.24 -12.45 -5.27
CA GLY A 259 -15.20 -13.41 -5.59
C GLY A 259 -14.91 -14.32 -4.39
N LEU A 260 -13.71 -14.91 -4.31
CA LEU A 260 -13.29 -15.58 -3.08
C LEU A 260 -13.03 -14.52 -1.99
N PRO A 261 -13.49 -14.73 -0.75
CA PRO A 261 -13.27 -13.76 0.32
C PRO A 261 -11.79 -13.73 0.69
N GLU A 262 -11.11 -12.66 0.28
CA GLU A 262 -9.78 -12.35 0.76
C GLU A 262 -9.89 -11.82 2.19
N LEU A 263 -9.62 -12.69 3.17
CA LEU A 263 -9.51 -12.28 4.56
C LEU A 263 -8.38 -11.23 4.67
N PRO A 264 -8.67 -10.03 5.20
CA PRO A 264 -7.87 -8.83 4.97
C PRO A 264 -6.43 -9.03 5.43
N PRO A 265 -5.45 -8.91 4.52
CA PRO A 265 -4.04 -8.83 4.85
C PRO A 265 -3.55 -7.37 4.93
N LEU A 266 -4.43 -6.40 4.66
CA LEU A 266 -4.13 -4.98 4.76
C LEU A 266 -3.90 -4.63 6.23
N ALA A 267 -2.74 -4.05 6.50
CA ALA A 267 -2.25 -3.89 7.85
C ALA A 267 -1.72 -2.48 8.13
N CYS A 268 -2.28 -1.50 7.42
CA CYS A 268 -1.94 -0.08 7.48
C CYS A 268 -1.85 0.47 8.92
N SER A 269 -0.93 1.41 9.15
CA SER A 269 -0.69 2.02 10.46
C SER A 269 -0.62 3.55 10.34
N GLY A 270 -1.14 4.31 11.30
CA GLY A 270 -0.95 5.77 11.32
C GLY A 270 -1.03 6.39 12.71
N VAL A 271 -0.34 7.52 12.90
CA VAL A 271 -0.22 8.25 14.17
C VAL A 271 -0.09 9.74 13.91
N ALA A 272 -0.65 10.55 14.81
CA ALA A 272 -0.48 12.01 14.87
C ALA A 272 -0.09 12.41 16.29
N ALA A 273 0.78 13.40 16.43
CA ALA A 273 1.11 14.05 17.70
C ALA A 273 1.24 15.55 17.50
N TRP A 274 0.83 16.33 18.50
CA TRP A 274 0.82 17.80 18.49
C TRP A 274 1.08 18.30 19.92
N GLY A 275 0.92 19.60 20.17
CA GLY A 275 0.86 20.14 21.53
C GLY A 275 2.09 19.78 22.38
N LYS A 276 1.88 19.27 23.60
CA LYS A 276 3.00 18.91 24.49
C LYS A 276 3.70 17.61 24.12
N ALA A 277 3.16 16.81 23.19
CA ALA A 277 3.82 15.62 22.72
C ALA A 277 4.97 15.95 21.75
N THR A 278 4.88 17.05 20.99
CA THR A 278 5.88 17.44 19.99
C THR A 278 6.81 18.55 20.47
N LYS A 279 8.00 18.57 19.88
CA LYS A 279 9.13 19.40 20.32
C LYS A 279 8.90 20.91 20.19
N ASP A 280 8.10 21.33 19.21
CA ASP A 280 7.79 22.73 18.90
C ASP A 280 6.29 23.04 18.99
N GLY A 281 5.50 22.14 19.58
CA GLY A 281 4.05 22.28 19.68
C GLY A 281 3.27 21.90 18.42
N LYS A 282 3.95 21.72 17.28
CA LYS A 282 3.28 21.55 15.97
C LYS A 282 2.90 20.10 15.68
N LEU A 283 1.94 19.91 14.78
CA LEU A 283 1.48 18.61 14.33
C LEU A 283 2.57 17.87 13.53
N ILE A 284 2.94 16.69 14.01
CA ILE A 284 3.75 15.69 13.31
C ILE A 284 2.91 14.44 13.12
N THR A 285 2.86 13.91 11.89
CA THR A 285 2.14 12.65 11.62
C THR A 285 3.00 11.64 10.88
N GLY A 286 2.65 10.36 11.05
CA GLY A 286 3.27 9.22 10.40
C GLY A 286 2.21 8.25 9.89
N SER A 287 2.44 7.61 8.74
CA SER A 287 1.48 6.68 8.13
C SER A 287 2.15 5.64 7.22
N THR A 288 1.62 4.42 7.16
CA THR A 288 2.07 3.35 6.25
C THR A 288 0.95 2.75 5.42
N GLY A 289 1.19 2.65 4.11
CA GLY A 289 0.37 1.85 3.20
C GLY A 289 0.91 0.43 3.14
N ASP A 290 0.13 -0.54 3.62
CA ASP A 290 0.58 -1.92 3.85
C ASP A 290 -0.15 -2.90 2.91
N HIS A 291 0.12 -2.74 1.62
CA HIS A 291 -0.45 -3.48 0.48
C HIS A 291 0.64 -3.93 -0.49
N GLU A 292 0.35 -4.86 -1.42
CA GLU A 292 1.33 -5.24 -2.45
C GLU A 292 1.71 -3.99 -3.28
N LEU A 293 3.00 -3.64 -3.38
CA LEU A 293 3.44 -2.39 -4.03
C LEU A 293 2.99 -2.37 -5.50
N GLY A 294 2.21 -1.36 -5.84
CA GLY A 294 1.65 -1.14 -7.18
C GLY A 294 2.24 0.07 -7.88
N TYR A 295 1.74 0.35 -9.08
CA TYR A 295 2.05 1.56 -9.84
C TYR A 295 1.33 2.76 -9.20
N GLN A 296 1.82 3.19 -8.04
CA GLN A 296 1.29 4.29 -7.23
C GLN A 296 1.87 5.64 -7.65
N VAL A 297 1.15 6.72 -7.37
CA VAL A 297 1.60 8.12 -7.52
C VAL A 297 1.18 8.96 -6.32
N THR A 298 1.96 10.00 -6.03
CA THR A 298 1.56 11.10 -5.14
C THR A 298 1.08 12.26 -5.99
N ILE A 299 -0.15 12.69 -5.75
CA ILE A 299 -0.77 13.86 -6.39
C ILE A 299 -0.42 15.08 -5.55
N VAL A 300 0.05 16.15 -6.19
CA VAL A 300 0.16 17.50 -5.63
C VAL A 300 -0.74 18.39 -6.49
N ALA A 301 -1.77 19.00 -5.90
CA ALA A 301 -2.81 19.68 -6.66
C ALA A 301 -3.02 21.12 -6.21
N PHE A 302 -3.19 21.99 -7.21
CA PHE A 302 -3.42 23.43 -7.11
C PHE A 302 -4.74 23.78 -7.80
N PRO A 303 -5.89 23.45 -7.18
CA PRO A 303 -7.19 23.64 -7.81
C PRO A 303 -7.59 25.12 -7.82
N ASP A 304 -8.29 25.57 -8.87
CA ASP A 304 -8.89 26.91 -8.92
C ASP A 304 -9.97 27.14 -7.83
N LYS A 305 -10.46 26.05 -7.21
CA LYS A 305 -11.46 26.05 -6.15
C LYS A 305 -11.06 25.13 -5.01
N GLY A 306 -10.89 25.73 -3.82
CA GLY A 306 -10.52 25.05 -2.58
C GLY A 306 -9.03 25.20 -2.25
N ASN A 307 -8.59 24.42 -1.28
CA ASN A 307 -7.22 24.39 -0.78
C ASN A 307 -6.30 23.57 -1.71
N ASN A 308 -5.02 23.94 -1.75
CA ASN A 308 -3.98 23.12 -2.36
C ASN A 308 -3.78 21.86 -1.50
N PHE A 309 -3.54 20.70 -2.12
CA PHE A 309 -3.43 19.43 -1.37
C PHE A 309 -2.40 18.45 -1.95
N ILE A 310 -1.96 17.53 -1.09
CA ILE A 310 -1.19 16.33 -1.44
C ILE A 310 -2.01 15.08 -1.10
N TYR A 311 -2.07 14.12 -2.02
CA TYR A 311 -2.74 12.82 -1.82
C TYR A 311 -1.91 11.68 -2.41
N SER A 312 -1.48 10.72 -1.59
CA SER A 312 -0.81 9.50 -2.06
C SER A 312 -1.81 8.38 -2.36
N THR A 313 -1.94 8.01 -3.63
CA THR A 313 -2.73 6.84 -4.07
C THR A 313 -2.02 5.52 -3.75
N PHE A 314 -2.73 4.42 -3.49
CA PHE A 314 -2.13 3.07 -3.50
C PHE A 314 -1.96 2.49 -4.91
N GLY A 315 -2.58 3.13 -5.91
CA GLY A 315 -2.41 2.79 -7.32
C GLY A 315 -3.00 3.85 -8.24
N ALA A 316 -2.23 4.27 -9.24
CA ALA A 316 -2.53 5.38 -10.14
C ALA A 316 -3.77 5.18 -11.03
N THR A 317 -4.29 3.95 -11.11
CA THR A 317 -5.50 3.58 -11.86
C THR A 317 -6.51 2.84 -10.97
N GLY A 318 -6.55 3.20 -9.69
CA GLY A 318 -7.55 2.73 -8.72
C GLY A 318 -7.46 1.25 -8.34
N GLU A 319 -6.33 0.57 -8.56
CA GLU A 319 -6.12 -0.84 -8.13
C GLU A 319 -4.82 -1.04 -7.38
N ILE A 320 -4.79 -2.05 -6.51
CA ILE A 320 -3.57 -2.64 -5.96
C ILE A 320 -3.32 -4.03 -6.57
N PRO A 321 -2.06 -4.40 -6.88
CA PRO A 321 -1.73 -5.76 -7.27
C PRO A 321 -2.20 -6.80 -6.25
N GLY A 322 -2.79 -7.89 -6.71
CA GLY A 322 -3.33 -8.95 -5.86
C GLY A 322 -4.70 -8.63 -5.22
N GLY A 323 -4.85 -7.47 -4.58
CA GLY A 323 -6.09 -7.07 -3.91
C GLY A 323 -7.19 -6.52 -4.84
N GLY A 324 -6.84 -6.16 -6.08
CA GLY A 324 -7.82 -5.72 -7.08
C GLY A 324 -8.18 -4.24 -6.98
N VAL A 325 -9.42 -3.90 -7.34
CA VAL A 325 -9.87 -2.51 -7.46
C VAL A 325 -10.19 -1.93 -6.07
N VAL A 326 -9.67 -0.74 -5.80
CA VAL A 326 -9.68 -0.04 -4.51
C VAL A 326 -10.16 1.41 -4.63
N TRP A 327 -10.76 1.80 -5.75
CA TRP A 327 -11.47 3.08 -5.88
C TRP A 327 -10.61 4.31 -5.53
N PHE A 328 -9.35 4.33 -6.01
CA PHE A 328 -8.30 5.32 -5.70
C PHE A 328 -7.91 5.47 -4.23
N PHE A 329 -8.29 4.54 -3.35
CA PHE A 329 -7.90 4.58 -1.95
C PHE A 329 -6.38 4.72 -1.76
N GLY A 330 -6.04 5.48 -0.72
CA GLY A 330 -4.67 5.73 -0.30
C GLY A 330 -4.64 6.67 0.90
N HIS A 331 -3.47 6.76 1.53
CA HIS A 331 -3.17 7.66 2.65
C HIS A 331 -1.64 7.71 2.85
N PRO A 332 -1.11 8.73 3.56
CA PRO A 332 -1.81 9.90 4.05
C PRO A 332 -2.03 10.95 2.95
N ALA A 333 -2.65 12.06 3.34
CA ALA A 333 -2.92 13.19 2.46
C ALA A 333 -3.10 14.45 3.31
N MET A 334 -2.73 15.63 2.83
CA MET A 334 -2.82 16.88 3.62
C MET A 334 -3.07 18.09 2.72
N ASN A 335 -3.49 19.22 3.31
CA ASN A 335 -3.69 20.48 2.60
C ASN A 335 -2.81 21.63 3.12
N ASN A 336 -2.81 22.75 2.40
CA ASN A 336 -2.04 23.95 2.75
C ASN A 336 -2.62 24.78 3.91
N LYS A 337 -3.60 24.23 4.66
CA LYS A 337 -4.19 24.82 5.87
C LYS A 337 -3.78 24.09 7.15
N GLY A 338 -3.04 22.98 7.03
CA GLY A 338 -2.60 22.15 8.16
C GLY A 338 -3.51 20.96 8.48
N LEU A 339 -4.59 20.76 7.74
CA LEU A 339 -5.42 19.56 7.85
C LEU A 339 -4.73 18.37 7.16
N VAL A 340 -4.67 17.23 7.85
CA VAL A 340 -4.13 15.96 7.33
C VAL A 340 -5.12 14.81 7.57
N TYR A 341 -5.31 13.99 6.54
CA TYR A 341 -5.86 12.65 6.61
C TYR A 341 -4.71 11.66 6.82
N VAL A 342 -4.60 11.13 8.04
CA VAL A 342 -3.47 10.32 8.50
C VAL A 342 -3.66 8.84 8.14
N HIS A 343 -4.87 8.31 8.33
CA HIS A 343 -5.16 6.89 8.24
C HIS A 343 -6.64 6.61 7.97
N HIS A 344 -6.97 5.37 7.62
CA HIS A 344 -8.34 4.95 7.31
C HIS A 344 -9.20 4.50 8.52
N GLY A 345 -8.71 4.70 9.75
CA GLY A 345 -9.50 4.58 10.99
C GLY A 345 -10.19 3.22 11.26
N GLY A 346 -9.45 2.12 11.40
CA GLY A 346 -9.98 0.87 11.98
C GLY A 346 -10.92 0.01 11.12
N GLY A 347 -11.38 0.55 9.98
CA GLY A 347 -12.24 -0.16 9.02
C GLY A 347 -13.75 0.01 9.33
N PRO A 348 -14.35 1.20 9.08
CA PRO A 348 -15.74 1.49 9.43
C PRO A 348 -16.78 0.56 8.80
N LYS A 349 -16.40 -0.11 7.70
CA LYS A 349 -17.08 -1.25 7.10
C LYS A 349 -17.66 -2.25 8.10
N PHE A 350 -16.98 -2.46 9.22
CA PHE A 350 -17.39 -3.45 10.22
C PHE A 350 -18.27 -2.89 11.35
N LEU A 351 -18.43 -1.58 11.47
CA LEU A 351 -19.23 -0.95 12.53
C LEU A 351 -20.54 -0.35 12.03
N GLU A 352 -20.54 0.21 10.83
CA GLU A 352 -21.74 0.81 10.24
C GLU A 352 -22.85 -0.25 10.07
N PRO A 353 -24.05 -0.06 10.63
CA PRO A 353 -25.13 -1.05 10.55
C PRO A 353 -25.66 -1.27 9.13
N ARG A 354 -25.89 -2.53 8.75
CA ARG A 354 -26.37 -2.93 7.41
C ARG A 354 -27.66 -2.26 6.95
N LYS A 355 -28.53 -1.86 7.90
CA LYS A 355 -29.76 -1.11 7.61
C LYS A 355 -29.55 0.29 7.04
N TYR A 356 -28.32 0.82 7.10
CA TYR A 356 -27.96 2.13 6.56
C TYR A 356 -27.13 2.05 5.26
N TRP A 357 -26.78 0.86 4.79
CA TRP A 357 -25.91 0.69 3.61
C TRP A 357 -26.71 0.96 2.32
N ASP A 358 -26.29 1.96 1.56
CA ASP A 358 -26.91 2.32 0.29
C ASP A 358 -25.87 2.91 -0.70
N TYR A 359 -26.31 3.54 -1.79
CA TYR A 359 -25.44 4.39 -2.60
C TYR A 359 -24.97 5.61 -1.79
N GLY A 360 -23.73 6.03 -2.05
CA GLY A 360 -23.07 7.18 -1.43
C GLY A 360 -21.69 7.37 -2.06
N ILE A 361 -20.85 8.22 -1.47
CA ILE A 361 -19.52 8.52 -2.03
C ILE A 361 -18.43 7.56 -1.56
N ARG A 362 -17.46 7.31 -2.44
CA ARG A 362 -16.25 6.54 -2.14
C ARG A 362 -15.22 7.34 -1.35
N ARG A 363 -14.45 6.64 -0.51
CA ARG A 363 -13.45 7.21 0.42
C ARG A 363 -12.41 8.14 -0.22
N ALA A 364 -11.84 7.77 -1.36
CA ALA A 364 -10.81 8.62 -2.01
C ALA A 364 -11.39 9.99 -2.40
N ALA A 365 -12.62 10.00 -2.93
CA ALA A 365 -13.31 11.24 -3.27
C ALA A 365 -13.69 12.05 -2.02
N SER A 366 -14.12 11.38 -0.94
CA SER A 366 -14.46 12.05 0.32
C SER A 366 -13.24 12.72 0.96
N VAL A 367 -12.09 12.03 1.01
CA VAL A 367 -10.82 12.57 1.51
C VAL A 367 -10.37 13.78 0.69
N ILE A 368 -10.34 13.67 -0.64
CA ILE A 368 -9.94 14.79 -1.52
C ILE A 368 -10.91 15.97 -1.37
N HIS A 369 -12.21 15.72 -1.19
CA HIS A 369 -13.18 16.77 -0.95
C HIS A 369 -12.97 17.48 0.40
N CYS A 370 -12.79 16.73 1.51
CA CYS A 370 -12.44 17.30 2.81
C CYS A 370 -11.15 18.14 2.72
N LEU A 371 -10.10 17.63 2.07
CA LEU A 371 -8.84 18.37 1.94
C LEU A 371 -9.00 19.67 1.15
N ARG A 372 -9.87 19.72 0.14
CA ARG A 372 -10.14 20.93 -0.64
C ARG A 372 -11.01 21.95 0.08
N PHE A 373 -11.97 21.53 0.90
CA PHE A 373 -13.01 22.43 1.41
C PHE A 373 -13.07 22.57 2.94
N CYS A 374 -12.28 21.80 3.69
CA CYS A 374 -12.06 21.97 5.12
C CYS A 374 -10.66 22.54 5.39
N GLU A 375 -10.58 23.46 6.34
CA GLU A 375 -9.31 23.99 6.89
C GLU A 375 -8.91 23.27 8.19
N LYS A 376 -9.88 22.69 8.90
CA LYS A 376 -9.72 22.04 10.21
C LYS A 376 -10.27 20.62 10.24
N ALA A 377 -9.80 19.82 11.19
CA ALA A 377 -10.27 18.47 11.42
C ALA A 377 -11.73 18.45 11.94
N GLU A 378 -12.15 19.41 12.76
CA GLU A 378 -13.56 19.55 13.18
C GLU A 378 -14.51 19.67 11.98
N GLN A 379 -14.16 20.51 11.00
CA GLN A 379 -14.95 20.70 9.77
C GLN A 379 -14.99 19.42 8.92
N ALA A 380 -13.87 18.69 8.83
CA ALA A 380 -13.84 17.38 8.16
C ALA A 380 -14.76 16.36 8.86
N ARG A 381 -14.77 16.33 10.21
CA ARG A 381 -15.65 15.47 11.00
C ARG A 381 -17.12 15.77 10.73
N GLU A 382 -17.52 17.04 10.83
CA GLU A 382 -18.90 17.47 10.57
C GLU A 382 -19.36 17.10 9.14
N MET A 383 -18.50 17.36 8.16
CA MET A 383 -18.75 17.01 6.76
C MET A 383 -18.90 15.50 6.56
N GLU A 384 -17.99 14.68 7.12
CA GLU A 384 -18.05 13.23 7.05
C GLU A 384 -19.27 12.62 7.77
N LEU A 385 -19.76 13.25 8.84
CA LEU A 385 -20.97 12.83 9.54
C LEU A 385 -22.26 13.22 8.80
N SER A 386 -22.22 14.25 7.95
CA SER A 386 -23.36 14.68 7.12
C SER A 386 -23.62 13.78 5.90
N TRP A 387 -22.59 13.07 5.42
CA TRP A 387 -22.67 12.23 4.22
C TRP A 387 -23.34 10.88 4.48
N PRO A 388 -24.02 10.28 3.48
CA PRO A 388 -24.66 8.98 3.62
C PRO A 388 -23.67 7.86 4.01
N ILE A 389 -24.22 6.77 4.56
CA ILE A 389 -23.50 5.50 4.64
C ILE A 389 -23.60 4.83 3.26
N GLY A 390 -22.69 5.27 2.39
CA GLY A 390 -22.51 4.67 1.07
C GLY A 390 -21.99 3.24 1.14
N ASP A 391 -21.66 2.69 -0.04
CA ASP A 391 -21.25 1.30 -0.20
C ASP A 391 -20.24 0.84 0.85
N ILE A 392 -20.51 -0.31 1.45
CA ILE A 392 -19.59 -1.01 2.34
C ILE A 392 -18.84 -2.12 1.57
N GLY A 393 -19.05 -2.21 0.26
CA GLY A 393 -18.65 -3.31 -0.62
C GLY A 393 -17.18 -3.44 -0.97
N LEU A 394 -16.93 -4.01 -2.15
CA LEU A 394 -15.67 -4.63 -2.60
C LEU A 394 -14.40 -3.97 -2.01
N GLY A 395 -13.73 -4.69 -1.10
CA GLY A 395 -12.54 -4.22 -0.39
C GLY A 395 -12.81 -3.82 1.07
N ASP A 396 -11.79 -3.26 1.73
CA ASP A 396 -11.83 -2.82 3.15
C ASP A 396 -12.14 -1.30 3.29
N GLN A 397 -12.46 -0.65 2.16
CA GLN A 397 -12.06 0.75 1.92
C GLN A 397 -13.20 1.66 1.39
N ALA A 398 -14.44 1.16 1.33
CA ALA A 398 -15.48 1.76 0.50
C ALA A 398 -16.23 2.95 1.14
N THR A 399 -16.33 3.03 2.47
CA THR A 399 -17.09 4.09 3.17
C THR A 399 -16.29 5.36 3.47
N VAL A 400 -17.01 6.47 3.65
CA VAL A 400 -16.57 7.71 4.31
C VAL A 400 -15.99 7.45 5.72
N GLY A 401 -15.14 8.37 6.20
CA GLY A 401 -14.57 8.35 7.55
C GLY A 401 -13.09 7.94 7.56
N GLY A 402 -12.42 8.24 8.67
CA GLY A 402 -11.06 7.80 8.95
C GLY A 402 -10.44 8.65 10.04
N PHE A 403 -9.11 8.79 10.00
CA PHE A 403 -8.30 9.52 10.97
C PHE A 403 -7.84 10.85 10.35
N TYR A 404 -8.30 11.97 10.89
CA TYR A 404 -7.79 13.30 10.54
C TYR A 404 -7.22 14.00 11.77
N ALA A 405 -6.32 14.95 11.52
CA ALA A 405 -5.75 15.86 12.52
C ALA A 405 -5.47 17.25 11.93
N ASP A 406 -5.41 18.24 12.80
CA ASP A 406 -4.79 19.55 12.59
C ASP A 406 -3.90 19.91 13.81
N GLU A 407 -3.35 21.12 13.85
CA GLU A 407 -2.46 21.61 14.92
C GLU A 407 -3.08 21.59 16.33
N SER A 408 -4.40 21.43 16.44
CA SER A 408 -5.17 21.57 17.69
C SER A 408 -6.06 20.36 18.03
N TYR A 409 -6.56 19.64 17.02
CA TYR A 409 -7.57 18.61 17.19
C TYR A 409 -7.32 17.40 16.29
N ALA A 410 -7.72 16.21 16.75
CA ALA A 410 -7.66 14.98 15.99
C ALA A 410 -8.81 14.04 16.34
N TYR A 411 -9.34 13.35 15.33
CA TYR A 411 -10.44 12.38 15.51
C TYR A 411 -10.26 11.17 14.59
N ILE A 412 -10.89 10.06 14.99
CA ILE A 412 -11.00 8.84 14.19
C ILE A 412 -12.46 8.42 14.13
N ILE A 413 -13.09 8.49 12.96
CA ILE A 413 -14.38 7.83 12.71
C ILE A 413 -14.12 6.34 12.46
N GLU A 414 -14.45 5.53 13.46
CA GLU A 414 -14.51 4.06 13.36
C GLU A 414 -15.95 3.59 13.04
N GLY A 415 -16.98 4.39 13.35
CA GLY A 415 -18.39 4.16 12.96
C GLY A 415 -19.30 5.35 13.30
N ARG A 416 -20.35 5.61 12.49
CA ARG A 416 -21.14 6.86 12.54
C ARG A 416 -22.60 6.71 13.01
N LYS A 417 -23.03 5.50 13.41
CA LYS A 417 -24.43 5.22 13.81
C LYS A 417 -24.62 4.35 15.05
N GLU A 418 -24.82 3.03 14.90
CA GLU A 418 -25.23 2.15 16.01
C GLU A 418 -24.28 0.94 16.12
N PRO A 419 -23.17 1.03 16.88
CA PRO A 419 -22.77 2.10 17.78
C PRO A 419 -22.14 3.29 17.06
N GLU A 420 -22.22 4.48 17.67
CA GLU A 420 -21.34 5.60 17.31
C GLU A 420 -19.97 5.35 17.96
N ALA A 421 -18.94 5.48 17.13
CA ALA A 421 -17.56 5.15 17.48
C ALA A 421 -16.64 6.18 16.83
N ILE A 422 -16.63 7.37 17.42
CA ILE A 422 -15.72 8.46 17.07
C ILE A 422 -14.72 8.54 18.22
N ARG A 423 -13.45 8.28 17.93
CA ARG A 423 -12.38 8.30 18.93
C ARG A 423 -11.59 9.60 18.84
N GLU A 424 -11.40 10.23 19.99
CA GLU A 424 -10.50 11.36 20.23
C GLU A 424 -9.38 10.90 21.18
N ALA A 425 -8.37 11.74 21.39
CA ALA A 425 -7.24 11.40 22.26
C ALA A 425 -7.69 11.17 23.72
N GLY A 426 -7.13 10.14 24.37
CA GLY A 426 -7.37 9.82 25.77
C GLY A 426 -8.21 8.56 25.98
N ILE A 427 -8.95 8.09 24.97
CA ILE A 427 -9.70 6.83 25.04
C ILE A 427 -8.77 5.63 25.23
N LEU A 428 -7.59 5.63 24.62
CA LEU A 428 -6.54 4.62 24.82
C LEU A 428 -5.39 5.14 25.70
N GLY A 429 -5.69 6.11 26.56
CA GLY A 429 -4.71 6.78 27.42
C GLY A 429 -3.79 7.78 26.69
N GLU A 430 -4.06 8.12 25.42
CA GLU A 430 -3.24 9.04 24.65
C GLU A 430 -3.24 10.47 25.25
N LYS A 431 -2.14 11.23 25.04
CA LYS A 431 -1.98 12.61 25.52
C LYS A 431 -1.33 13.45 24.43
N ASP A 432 -2.06 14.41 23.86
CA ASP A 432 -1.64 15.21 22.69
C ASP A 432 -1.11 14.35 21.50
N PHE A 433 -1.56 13.11 21.41
CA PHE A 433 -1.35 12.22 20.26
C PHE A 433 -2.56 11.31 20.04
N LEU A 434 -2.65 10.69 18.87
CA LEU A 434 -3.71 9.76 18.50
C LEU A 434 -3.16 8.77 17.45
N TYR A 435 -3.62 7.51 17.45
CA TYR A 435 -3.15 6.50 16.50
C TYR A 435 -4.25 5.54 16.03
N ALA A 436 -4.06 4.97 14.85
CA ALA A 436 -5.00 4.07 14.18
C ALA A 436 -4.30 2.95 13.40
N ASN A 437 -5.07 1.90 13.14
CA ASN A 437 -4.69 0.75 12.32
C ASN A 437 -5.95 0.15 11.66
N ASN A 438 -6.01 -1.18 11.49
CA ASN A 438 -7.10 -1.94 10.83
C ASN A 438 -8.02 -2.66 11.82
N SER A 439 -7.87 -2.38 13.13
CA SER A 439 -8.86 -2.74 14.14
C SER A 439 -9.56 -1.51 14.66
N VAL A 440 -10.83 -1.64 14.94
CA VAL A 440 -11.55 -0.69 15.77
C VAL A 440 -11.07 -0.80 17.21
N ALA A 441 -10.86 0.35 17.84
CA ALA A 441 -10.37 0.47 19.20
C ALA A 441 -11.38 1.15 20.12
N HIS A 442 -12.44 1.78 19.60
CA HIS A 442 -13.47 2.40 20.41
C HIS A 442 -14.21 1.35 21.29
N PRO A 443 -14.38 1.56 22.60
CA PRO A 443 -15.04 0.60 23.50
C PRO A 443 -16.41 0.12 23.00
N ASN A 444 -17.25 1.04 22.53
CA ASN A 444 -18.61 0.70 22.08
C ASN A 444 -18.65 -0.23 20.84
N ALA A 445 -17.55 -0.44 20.12
CA ALA A 445 -17.51 -1.30 18.94
C ALA A 445 -17.99 -2.74 19.21
N ILE A 446 -17.90 -3.22 20.46
CA ILE A 446 -18.44 -4.52 20.90
C ILE A 446 -19.94 -4.69 20.68
N ASP A 447 -20.69 -3.59 20.56
CA ASP A 447 -22.13 -3.57 20.34
C ASP A 447 -22.53 -3.65 18.85
N CYS A 448 -21.58 -3.56 17.92
CA CYS A 448 -21.87 -3.68 16.49
C CYS A 448 -22.37 -5.09 16.10
N GLU A 449 -23.01 -5.20 14.93
CA GLU A 449 -23.82 -6.38 14.54
C GLU A 449 -23.05 -7.71 14.45
N TRP A 450 -21.73 -7.70 14.26
CA TRP A 450 -20.92 -8.92 14.16
C TRP A 450 -20.13 -9.25 15.44
N MET A 451 -19.64 -8.24 16.18
CA MET A 451 -18.94 -8.45 17.46
C MET A 451 -19.92 -8.88 18.56
N SER A 452 -21.11 -8.26 18.61
CA SER A 452 -22.14 -8.51 19.63
C SER A 452 -22.60 -9.98 19.71
N LYS A 453 -22.49 -10.74 18.61
CA LYS A 453 -22.80 -12.17 18.54
C LYS A 453 -21.77 -13.06 19.27
N ASN A 454 -20.60 -12.53 19.60
CA ASN A 454 -19.47 -13.29 20.17
C ASN A 454 -18.74 -12.50 21.28
N LYS A 455 -19.44 -11.62 22.03
CA LYS A 455 -18.81 -10.71 23.01
C LYS A 455 -17.86 -11.41 24.00
N ASN A 456 -18.18 -12.64 24.38
CA ASN A 456 -17.39 -13.45 25.29
C ASN A 456 -16.03 -13.90 24.73
N GLU A 457 -15.78 -13.78 23.42
CA GLU A 457 -14.50 -14.10 22.78
C GLU A 457 -13.52 -12.90 22.72
N TRP A 458 -13.99 -11.68 23.00
CA TRP A 458 -13.22 -10.44 22.88
C TRP A 458 -12.79 -9.87 24.24
N ILE A 459 -11.67 -9.15 24.25
CA ILE A 459 -11.21 -8.27 25.32
C ILE A 459 -10.79 -6.93 24.73
N TRP A 460 -10.91 -5.89 25.54
CA TRP A 460 -10.45 -4.55 25.23
C TRP A 460 -9.16 -4.27 26.01
N ASP A 461 -8.09 -3.94 25.30
CA ASP A 461 -6.80 -3.57 25.85
C ASP A 461 -6.71 -2.04 25.92
N GLU A 462 -6.31 -1.51 27.08
CA GLU A 462 -6.30 -0.07 27.38
C GLU A 462 -5.48 0.80 26.41
N HIS A 463 -4.50 0.20 25.73
CA HIS A 463 -3.69 0.89 24.71
C HIS A 463 -3.84 0.25 23.33
N GLY A 464 -4.24 -1.03 23.26
CA GLY A 464 -4.37 -1.79 22.03
C GLY A 464 -5.73 -1.70 21.33
N GLY A 465 -6.82 -1.44 22.06
CA GLY A 465 -8.19 -1.58 21.57
C GLY A 465 -8.69 -3.03 21.60
N TRP A 466 -9.61 -3.40 20.68
CA TRP A 466 -10.22 -4.73 20.68
C TRP A 466 -9.30 -5.83 20.15
N THR A 467 -9.19 -6.93 20.89
CA THR A 467 -8.39 -8.11 20.54
C THR A 467 -9.08 -9.41 21.01
N PRO A 468 -8.93 -10.56 20.34
CA PRO A 468 -9.52 -11.80 20.83
C PRO A 468 -8.82 -12.31 22.10
N LYS A 469 -9.58 -12.88 23.03
CA LYS A 469 -9.07 -13.53 24.26
C LYS A 469 -8.06 -14.64 23.98
N VAL A 470 -8.21 -15.32 22.85
CA VAL A 470 -7.31 -16.37 22.37
C VAL A 470 -6.81 -15.96 21.00
N LYS A 471 -5.50 -15.73 20.86
CA LYS A 471 -4.87 -15.46 19.57
C LYS A 471 -5.15 -16.59 18.59
N VAL A 472 -5.59 -16.26 17.39
CA VAL A 472 -5.93 -17.23 16.34
C VAL A 472 -4.88 -17.23 15.24
N GLY A 473 -4.44 -18.41 14.82
CA GLY A 473 -3.54 -18.56 13.68
C GLY A 473 -4.25 -18.39 12.34
N MET A 474 -3.56 -17.81 11.36
CA MET A 474 -4.12 -17.64 10.01
C MET A 474 -4.21 -18.99 9.27
N THR A 475 -5.41 -19.57 9.22
CA THR A 475 -5.68 -20.77 8.42
C THR A 475 -6.14 -20.43 7.00
N LYS A 476 -5.32 -19.71 6.20
CA LYS A 476 -5.48 -19.55 4.72
C LYS A 476 -5.25 -20.88 3.97
N SER A 477 -5.80 -21.97 4.50
CA SER A 477 -5.63 -23.34 4.05
C SER A 477 -6.77 -23.76 3.13
N ILE A 478 -6.48 -24.73 2.25
CA ILE A 478 -7.50 -25.44 1.47
C ILE A 478 -8.55 -26.09 2.40
N GLY A 479 -8.19 -26.42 3.64
CA GLY A 479 -9.13 -26.94 4.65
C GLY A 479 -10.21 -25.93 5.05
N LEU A 480 -9.86 -24.66 5.25
CA LEU A 480 -10.83 -23.59 5.56
C LEU A 480 -11.77 -23.36 4.37
N PHE A 481 -11.20 -23.32 3.15
CA PHE A 481 -11.95 -23.22 1.89
C PHE A 481 -12.93 -24.40 1.73
N LEU A 482 -12.46 -25.64 1.88
CA LEU A 482 -13.30 -26.84 1.79
C LEU A 482 -14.39 -26.85 2.89
N ALA A 483 -14.09 -26.36 4.09
CA ALA A 483 -15.07 -26.25 5.16
C ALA A 483 -16.16 -25.21 4.84
N TYR A 484 -15.80 -24.05 4.28
CA TYR A 484 -16.76 -23.06 3.78
C TYR A 484 -17.64 -23.64 2.65
N PHE A 485 -17.03 -24.18 1.59
CA PHE A 485 -17.77 -24.72 0.44
C PHE A 485 -18.56 -26.01 0.73
N SER A 486 -18.26 -26.73 1.82
CA SER A 486 -19.09 -27.84 2.31
C SER A 486 -20.16 -27.41 3.33
N GLY A 487 -20.31 -26.11 3.59
CA GLY A 487 -21.29 -25.57 4.55
C GLY A 487 -20.96 -25.86 6.01
N ARG A 488 -19.74 -26.32 6.33
CA ARG A 488 -19.27 -26.60 7.71
C ARG A 488 -18.86 -25.33 8.47
N ILE A 489 -18.70 -24.21 7.77
CA ILE A 489 -18.34 -22.90 8.33
C ILE A 489 -19.23 -21.86 7.65
N SER A 490 -19.88 -21.00 8.44
CA SER A 490 -20.72 -19.92 7.93
C SER A 490 -19.89 -18.74 7.39
N VAL A 491 -20.51 -17.87 6.60
CA VAL A 491 -19.91 -16.57 6.19
C VAL A 491 -19.48 -15.77 7.43
N SER A 492 -20.33 -15.75 8.47
CA SER A 492 -20.08 -15.06 9.74
C SER A 492 -18.89 -15.65 10.52
N ASP A 493 -18.70 -16.97 10.52
CA ASP A 493 -17.55 -17.62 11.17
C ASP A 493 -16.23 -17.36 10.45
N MET A 494 -16.28 -17.30 9.12
CA MET A 494 -15.12 -16.98 8.29
C MET A 494 -14.70 -15.52 8.47
N LEU A 495 -15.67 -14.60 8.49
CA LEU A 495 -15.44 -13.20 8.85
C LEU A 495 -14.83 -13.11 10.25
N ARG A 496 -15.51 -13.64 11.27
CA ARG A 496 -15.06 -13.62 12.67
C ARG A 496 -13.61 -14.08 12.82
N LYS A 497 -13.25 -15.24 12.26
CA LYS A 497 -11.87 -15.78 12.33
C LYS A 497 -10.85 -14.89 11.61
N GLY A 498 -11.22 -14.28 10.49
CA GLY A 498 -10.39 -13.29 9.80
C GLY A 498 -10.18 -12.02 10.60
N MET A 499 -11.24 -11.51 11.24
CA MET A 499 -11.18 -10.30 12.06
C MET A 499 -10.41 -10.52 13.36
N MET A 500 -10.65 -11.62 14.09
CA MET A 500 -9.86 -12.00 15.29
C MET A 500 -8.36 -12.07 14.97
N PHE A 501 -8.02 -12.62 13.80
CA PHE A 501 -6.65 -12.64 13.30
C PHE A 501 -6.09 -11.21 13.10
N ALA A 502 -6.79 -10.38 12.33
CA ALA A 502 -6.34 -9.02 12.00
C ALA A 502 -6.24 -8.13 13.25
N TYR A 503 -7.17 -8.30 14.19
CA TYR A 503 -7.25 -7.51 15.43
C TYR A 503 -6.13 -7.90 16.41
N SER A 504 -5.75 -9.19 16.47
CA SER A 504 -4.58 -9.60 17.26
C SER A 504 -3.30 -8.88 16.82
N ASN A 505 -3.08 -8.73 15.51
CA ASN A 505 -1.91 -8.02 14.98
C ASN A 505 -2.03 -6.50 15.20
N SER A 506 -3.21 -5.96 14.94
CA SER A 506 -3.49 -4.53 15.03
C SER A 506 -3.32 -4.03 16.48
N CYS A 507 -3.89 -4.73 17.45
CA CYS A 507 -3.70 -4.48 18.89
C CYS A 507 -2.22 -4.30 19.28
N GLU A 508 -1.31 -5.16 18.81
CA GLU A 508 0.12 -5.04 19.14
C GLU A 508 0.75 -3.80 18.49
N ARG A 509 0.34 -3.42 17.27
CA ARG A 509 0.80 -2.17 16.61
C ARG A 509 0.29 -0.92 17.31
N ASN A 510 -0.93 -0.93 17.84
CA ASN A 510 -1.46 0.15 18.68
C ASN A 510 -0.65 0.30 19.98
N LYS A 511 -0.34 -0.82 20.65
CA LYS A 511 0.52 -0.83 21.84
C LYS A 511 1.94 -0.34 21.54
N TYR A 512 2.50 -0.70 20.38
CA TYR A 512 3.78 -0.18 19.90
C TYR A 512 3.73 1.35 19.70
N PHE A 513 2.69 1.88 19.03
CA PHE A 513 2.51 3.32 18.91
C PHE A 513 2.43 3.99 20.29
N TYR A 514 1.55 3.53 21.18
CA TYR A 514 1.42 4.10 22.53
C TYR A 514 2.75 4.14 23.28
N GLN A 515 3.52 3.04 23.28
CA GLN A 515 4.83 2.97 23.93
C GLN A 515 5.84 3.96 23.33
N MET A 516 5.92 4.04 22.00
CA MET A 516 6.84 4.97 21.33
C MET A 516 6.42 6.43 21.59
N MET A 517 5.15 6.78 21.34
CA MET A 517 4.69 8.16 21.53
C MET A 517 4.79 8.63 22.98
N SER A 518 4.53 7.74 23.95
CA SER A 518 4.74 8.05 25.37
C SER A 518 6.22 8.24 25.72
N LYS A 519 7.13 7.44 25.13
CA LYS A 519 8.59 7.58 25.33
C LYS A 519 9.16 8.83 24.65
N GLY A 520 8.57 9.27 23.53
CA GLY A 520 8.96 10.47 22.79
C GLY A 520 8.27 11.76 23.26
N PHE A 521 7.39 11.72 24.26
CA PHE A 521 6.56 12.84 24.66
C PHE A 521 7.39 14.08 25.03
N GLY A 522 7.20 15.17 24.29
CA GLY A 522 7.96 16.44 24.39
C GLY A 522 9.13 16.56 23.41
N GLU A 523 9.53 15.47 22.76
CA GLU A 523 10.67 15.41 21.83
C GLU A 523 10.31 14.85 20.44
N ILE A 524 9.02 14.60 20.15
CA ILE A 524 8.59 14.13 18.83
C ILE A 524 8.79 15.25 17.80
N ASP A 525 9.59 14.94 16.78
CA ASP A 525 9.78 15.71 15.56
C ASP A 525 9.73 14.80 14.31
N ILE A 526 10.03 15.37 13.14
CA ILE A 526 10.07 14.64 11.86
C ILE A 526 11.04 13.45 11.90
N ASP A 527 12.21 13.58 12.53
CA ASP A 527 13.23 12.54 12.52
C ASP A 527 12.94 11.47 13.58
N TYR A 528 12.32 11.83 14.71
CA TYR A 528 11.70 10.88 15.63
C TYR A 528 10.64 10.03 14.90
N MET A 529 9.75 10.66 14.13
CA MET A 529 8.70 9.94 13.40
C MET A 529 9.28 9.05 12.28
N LYS A 530 10.30 9.52 11.54
CA LYS A 530 11.06 8.68 10.58
C LYS A 530 11.76 7.50 11.28
N MET A 531 12.26 7.69 12.51
CA MET A 531 12.90 6.65 13.33
C MET A 531 11.90 5.58 13.79
N LEU A 532 10.68 5.95 14.16
CA LEU A 532 9.61 5.03 14.56
C LEU A 532 9.36 3.95 13.50
N TYR A 533 9.29 4.32 12.21
CA TYR A 533 9.11 3.36 11.11
C TYR A 533 10.39 2.66 10.65
N ARG A 534 11.57 3.11 11.10
CA ARG A 534 12.85 2.40 10.93
C ARG A 534 13.07 1.31 11.98
N ASN A 535 12.20 1.23 12.99
CA ASN A 535 12.27 0.25 14.06
C ASN A 535 11.35 -0.94 13.79
N GLY A 536 11.98 -2.10 13.60
CA GLY A 536 11.30 -3.36 13.33
C GLY A 536 11.03 -4.16 14.58
N GLY A 537 9.92 -4.91 14.56
CA GLY A 537 9.67 -6.00 15.49
C GLY A 537 10.63 -7.19 15.30
N THR A 538 10.30 -8.33 15.89
CA THR A 538 11.18 -9.51 15.92
C THR A 538 10.54 -10.74 15.29
N ILE A 539 11.38 -11.65 14.79
CA ILE A 539 10.96 -12.96 14.28
C ILE A 539 11.22 -13.99 15.38
N PRO A 540 10.27 -14.90 15.69
CA PRO A 540 10.52 -15.99 16.63
C PRO A 540 11.75 -16.83 16.25
N GLU A 541 12.46 -17.36 17.23
CA GLU A 541 13.67 -18.14 16.98
C GLU A 541 13.38 -19.50 16.28
N GLY A 542 14.38 -19.97 15.54
CA GLY A 542 14.40 -21.32 14.96
C GLY A 542 14.15 -21.40 13.45
N LYS A 543 13.70 -22.58 12.99
CA LYS A 543 13.54 -22.84 11.55
C LYS A 543 12.23 -22.24 11.03
N TRP A 544 12.29 -21.47 9.94
CA TRP A 544 11.15 -20.76 9.33
C TRP A 544 9.90 -21.62 9.09
N ASN A 545 10.07 -22.89 8.72
CA ASN A 545 8.96 -23.82 8.54
C ASN A 545 8.26 -24.20 9.86
N LYS A 546 9.00 -24.32 10.98
CA LYS A 546 8.43 -24.50 12.31
C LYS A 546 7.72 -23.22 12.77
N ILE A 547 8.36 -22.06 12.61
CA ILE A 547 7.80 -20.74 12.94
C ILE A 547 6.48 -20.52 12.20
N THR A 548 6.45 -20.73 10.88
CA THR A 548 5.23 -20.59 10.05
C THR A 548 4.14 -21.57 10.49
N LYS A 549 4.48 -22.82 10.79
CA LYS A 549 3.52 -23.84 11.24
C LYS A 549 2.92 -23.49 12.61
N GLU A 550 3.74 -23.02 13.54
CA GLU A 550 3.29 -22.63 14.88
C GLU A 550 2.41 -21.37 14.81
N TYR A 551 2.84 -20.35 14.05
CA TYR A 551 2.02 -19.16 13.80
C TYR A 551 0.67 -19.50 13.16
N THR A 552 0.65 -20.41 12.17
CA THR A 552 -0.59 -20.91 11.54
C THR A 552 -1.53 -21.60 12.53
N LYS A 553 -0.99 -22.17 13.61
CA LYS A 553 -1.73 -22.87 14.66
C LYS A 553 -2.21 -21.94 15.78
N THR A 554 -1.36 -21.02 16.25
CA THR A 554 -1.58 -20.28 17.51
C THR A 554 -1.57 -18.75 17.37
N GLY A 555 -1.27 -18.21 16.19
CA GLY A 555 -1.15 -16.76 15.96
C GLY A 555 0.03 -16.10 16.69
N LYS A 556 0.87 -16.88 17.41
CA LYS A 556 2.00 -16.37 18.17
C LYS A 556 3.14 -15.93 17.25
N TRP A 557 3.48 -14.65 17.32
CA TRP A 557 4.63 -14.05 16.65
C TRP A 557 5.67 -13.55 17.67
N GLY A 558 6.73 -12.91 17.18
CA GLY A 558 7.61 -12.08 18.00
C GLY A 558 6.96 -10.73 18.27
N GLU A 559 7.78 -9.75 18.63
CA GLU A 559 7.37 -8.34 18.76
C GLU A 559 6.87 -7.82 17.41
N ILE A 560 5.83 -6.98 17.43
CA ILE A 560 5.23 -6.39 16.23
C ILE A 560 5.36 -4.87 16.37
N SER A 561 5.97 -4.22 15.38
CA SER A 561 6.01 -2.78 15.23
C SER A 561 5.26 -2.34 13.96
N THR A 562 5.18 -1.04 13.74
CA THR A 562 4.55 -0.42 12.56
C THR A 562 5.54 -0.22 11.40
N GLY A 563 6.85 -0.20 11.69
CA GLY A 563 7.92 -0.31 10.70
C GLY A 563 8.24 -1.77 10.37
N HIS A 564 7.82 -2.28 9.21
CA HIS A 564 7.96 -3.69 8.88
C HIS A 564 8.07 -3.98 7.37
N ALA A 565 8.52 -5.18 7.02
CA ALA A 565 8.74 -5.62 5.64
C ALA A 565 7.50 -5.61 4.71
N SER A 566 6.31 -5.30 5.23
CA SER A 566 5.07 -5.13 4.47
C SER A 566 4.68 -3.68 4.19
N ASN A 567 5.47 -2.68 4.59
CA ASN A 567 5.22 -1.32 4.15
C ASN A 567 5.51 -1.20 2.64
N ALA A 568 4.49 -0.89 1.84
CA ALA A 568 4.65 -0.45 0.45
C ALA A 568 4.95 1.05 0.38
N MET A 569 4.51 1.83 1.36
CA MET A 569 4.98 3.18 1.56
C MET A 569 4.99 3.55 3.03
N THR A 570 5.94 4.42 3.39
CA THR A 570 6.02 5.07 4.69
C THR A 570 6.04 6.57 4.46
N VAL A 571 5.15 7.31 5.11
CA VAL A 571 5.05 8.77 4.97
C VAL A 571 5.10 9.42 6.34
N VAL A 572 5.80 10.56 6.41
CA VAL A 572 5.87 11.42 7.58
C VAL A 572 5.55 12.86 7.13
N THR A 573 4.71 13.59 7.87
CA THR A 573 4.31 14.95 7.50
C THR A 573 4.39 15.92 8.68
N LYS A 574 4.53 17.20 8.37
CA LYS A 574 4.34 18.33 9.29
C LYS A 574 3.42 19.36 8.64
N PRO A 575 2.08 19.17 8.75
CA PRO A 575 1.11 19.85 7.88
C PRO A 575 1.12 21.38 7.97
N GLY A 576 1.25 21.98 9.16
CA GLY A 576 1.34 23.44 9.32
C GLY A 576 2.59 24.09 8.71
N GLU A 577 3.59 23.28 8.29
CA GLU A 577 4.74 23.74 7.51
C GLU A 577 4.70 23.25 6.05
N GLY A 578 3.65 22.53 5.66
CA GLY A 578 3.49 21.94 4.33
C GLY A 578 4.45 20.79 4.02
N LEU A 579 5.20 20.26 4.99
CA LEU A 579 6.25 19.26 4.73
C LEU A 579 5.67 17.85 4.54
N TYR A 580 6.05 17.19 3.44
CA TYR A 580 5.64 15.84 3.08
C TYR A 580 6.87 14.98 2.76
N CYS A 581 7.17 14.00 3.60
CA CYS A 581 8.29 13.06 3.43
C CYS A 581 7.78 11.67 3.07
N LEU A 582 8.21 11.07 1.96
CA LEU A 582 7.76 9.72 1.55
C LEU A 582 8.94 8.79 1.22
N CYS A 583 8.95 7.62 1.86
CA CYS A 583 9.77 6.47 1.51
C CYS A 583 8.92 5.43 0.78
N THR A 584 9.42 4.94 -0.37
CA THR A 584 8.78 3.84 -1.09
C THR A 584 9.32 2.52 -0.56
N GLY A 585 8.42 1.64 -0.12
CA GLY A 585 8.75 0.45 0.65
C GLY A 585 8.98 0.70 2.14
N PRO A 586 9.60 -0.27 2.83
CA PRO A 586 9.97 -0.16 4.24
C PRO A 586 11.03 0.93 4.46
N ALA A 587 10.95 1.66 5.58
CA ALA A 587 11.89 2.75 5.88
C ALA A 587 13.33 2.29 6.22
N LYS A 588 13.56 0.98 6.36
CA LYS A 588 14.87 0.35 6.62
C LYS A 588 14.92 -1.05 5.98
N ARG A 589 16.07 -1.43 5.40
CA ARG A 589 16.24 -2.76 4.79
C ARG A 589 16.20 -3.85 5.85
N GLY A 590 15.54 -4.96 5.53
CA GLY A 590 15.60 -6.17 6.34
C GLY A 590 14.83 -6.11 7.67
N LEU A 591 13.89 -5.17 7.80
CA LEU A 591 12.90 -5.17 8.89
C LEU A 591 12.18 -6.53 8.98
N ALA A 592 11.77 -6.93 10.18
CA ALA A 592 10.94 -8.13 10.37
C ALA A 592 9.57 -7.97 9.67
N PRO A 593 8.86 -9.07 9.35
CA PRO A 593 7.49 -8.98 8.90
C PRO A 593 6.57 -9.04 10.13
N MET A 594 5.35 -8.55 10.02
CA MET A 594 4.38 -8.68 11.11
C MET A 594 3.78 -10.11 11.23
N MET A 595 4.06 -10.97 10.25
CA MET A 595 3.63 -12.37 10.16
C MET A 595 4.36 -13.11 9.01
N PRO A 596 4.38 -14.46 8.92
CA PRO A 596 5.14 -15.20 7.92
C PRO A 596 4.85 -14.90 6.45
N SER A 597 3.66 -14.41 6.12
CA SER A 597 3.22 -14.13 4.75
C SER A 597 3.18 -12.63 4.39
N SER A 598 3.38 -11.74 5.37
CA SER A 598 3.32 -10.28 5.18
C SER A 598 4.72 -9.70 5.03
N ALA A 599 5.28 -9.92 3.86
CA ALA A 599 6.50 -9.29 3.39
C ALA A 599 6.33 -8.96 1.92
N ILE A 600 6.79 -7.76 1.55
CA ILE A 600 6.58 -7.16 0.24
C ILE A 600 7.97 -6.76 -0.25
N PRO A 601 8.77 -7.73 -0.74
CA PRO A 601 10.10 -7.45 -1.24
C PRO A 601 9.99 -6.59 -2.50
N ILE A 602 10.89 -5.60 -2.63
CA ILE A 602 10.83 -4.54 -3.64
C ILE A 602 12.14 -4.55 -4.44
N TYR A 603 12.03 -4.41 -5.76
CA TYR A 603 13.19 -4.22 -6.61
C TYR A 603 13.89 -2.90 -6.26
N ASN A 604 15.20 -2.96 -6.00
CA ASN A 604 16.06 -1.82 -5.69
C ASN A 604 15.57 -0.94 -4.53
N GLU A 605 14.93 -1.56 -3.54
CA GLU A 605 14.45 -0.97 -2.29
C GLU A 605 15.43 0.09 -1.74
N THR A 606 14.95 1.33 -1.65
CA THR A 606 15.80 2.51 -1.41
C THR A 606 15.97 2.86 0.05
N ASN A 607 14.94 2.59 0.88
CA ASN A 607 14.91 2.88 2.32
C ASN A 607 15.21 4.36 2.66
N ALA A 608 14.82 5.27 1.78
CA ALA A 608 15.12 6.69 1.85
C ALA A 608 13.86 7.51 1.54
N PHE A 609 13.65 8.56 2.32
CA PHE A 609 12.55 9.49 2.14
C PHE A 609 12.97 10.60 1.18
N TRP A 610 12.20 10.88 0.13
CA TRP A 610 12.22 12.21 -0.47
C TRP A 610 11.31 13.15 0.34
N GLU A 611 11.50 14.45 0.16
CA GLU A 611 10.85 15.53 0.88
C GLU A 611 10.45 16.65 -0.08
N ILE A 612 9.18 17.05 -0.01
CA ILE A 612 8.62 18.20 -0.73
C ILE A 612 7.85 19.08 0.26
N LYS A 613 7.63 20.35 -0.12
CA LYS A 613 6.80 21.29 0.65
C LYS A 613 5.60 21.73 -0.18
N LEU A 614 4.39 21.44 0.30
CA LEU A 614 3.16 22.03 -0.20
C LEU A 614 3.09 23.50 0.19
N ASP A 615 2.85 24.37 -0.79
CA ASP A 615 2.86 25.82 -0.61
C ASP A 615 1.80 26.46 -1.52
N SER A 616 1.95 27.74 -1.89
CA SER A 616 1.00 28.48 -2.73
C SER A 616 0.95 28.05 -4.20
N SER A 617 2.04 27.57 -4.80
CA SER A 617 2.11 27.28 -6.25
C SER A 617 3.00 26.07 -6.63
N PRO A 618 2.86 25.53 -7.85
CA PRO A 618 3.77 24.51 -8.39
C PRO A 618 5.24 24.91 -8.36
N GLU A 619 5.54 26.19 -8.62
CA GLU A 619 6.89 26.76 -8.62
C GLU A 619 7.50 26.78 -7.21
N SER A 620 6.69 27.04 -6.18
CA SER A 620 7.14 26.96 -4.78
C SER A 620 7.53 25.52 -4.39
N VAL A 621 6.76 24.51 -4.83
CA VAL A 621 7.12 23.09 -4.64
C VAL A 621 8.43 22.77 -5.37
N LEU A 622 8.57 23.23 -6.61
CA LEU A 622 9.76 23.02 -7.44
C LEU A 622 11.01 23.56 -6.75
N GLU A 623 10.99 24.83 -6.34
CA GLU A 623 12.15 25.50 -5.75
C GLU A 623 12.57 24.84 -4.42
N TYR A 624 11.61 24.52 -3.55
CA TYR A 624 11.89 23.77 -2.33
C TYR A 624 12.54 22.40 -2.64
N THR A 625 11.97 21.66 -3.59
CA THR A 625 12.46 20.32 -3.96
C THR A 625 13.87 20.37 -4.56
N LYS A 626 14.16 21.41 -5.36
CA LYS A 626 15.48 21.72 -5.94
C LYS A 626 16.52 22.02 -4.87
N ILE A 627 16.23 22.97 -3.97
CA ILE A 627 17.12 23.32 -2.85
C ILE A 627 17.41 22.07 -2.02
N LYS A 628 16.38 21.31 -1.66
CA LYS A 628 16.52 20.08 -0.86
C LYS A 628 17.32 18.99 -1.56
N ALA A 629 17.24 18.88 -2.89
CA ALA A 629 18.08 17.96 -3.66
C ALA A 629 19.56 18.37 -3.60
N LEU A 630 19.86 19.67 -3.76
CA LEU A 630 21.22 20.20 -3.69
C LEU A 630 21.84 20.03 -2.28
N GLU A 631 21.08 20.33 -1.22
CA GLU A 631 21.49 20.11 0.18
C GLU A 631 21.85 18.64 0.44
N ASN A 632 20.98 17.72 0.01
CA ASN A 632 21.22 16.29 0.18
C ASN A 632 22.45 15.83 -0.61
N ILE A 633 22.64 16.27 -1.86
CA ILE A 633 23.84 15.95 -2.66
C ILE A 633 25.11 16.45 -1.97
N LYS A 634 25.11 17.68 -1.45
CA LYS A 634 26.23 18.26 -0.71
C LYS A 634 26.56 17.42 0.54
N CYS A 635 25.56 17.12 1.37
CA CYS A 635 25.74 16.29 2.56
C CYS A 635 26.22 14.87 2.20
N ALA A 636 25.70 14.26 1.12
CA ALA A 636 26.15 12.96 0.64
C ALA A 636 27.64 12.96 0.24
N LYS A 637 28.12 14.01 -0.43
CA LYS A 637 29.55 14.21 -0.74
C LYS A 637 30.40 14.37 0.51
N GLU A 638 29.95 15.18 1.47
CA GLU A 638 30.64 15.35 2.76
C GLU A 638 30.73 14.04 3.54
N LYS A 639 29.67 13.22 3.57
CA LYS A 639 29.70 11.89 4.19
C LYS A 639 30.62 10.93 3.44
N HIS A 640 30.57 10.90 2.12
CA HIS A 640 31.41 10.05 1.28
C HIS A 640 32.91 10.38 1.38
N ALA A 641 33.27 11.66 1.51
CA ALA A 641 34.65 12.11 1.69
C ALA A 641 35.34 11.60 2.97
N ASN A 642 34.59 11.07 3.94
CA ASN A 642 35.14 10.42 5.13
C ASN A 642 35.47 8.92 4.91
N LEU A 643 35.06 8.34 3.79
CA LEU A 643 35.39 6.97 3.39
C LEU A 643 36.73 6.94 2.68
N LYS A 644 37.45 5.83 2.82
CA LYS A 644 38.75 5.60 2.17
C LYS A 644 38.52 4.86 0.85
N GLU A 645 39.36 5.11 -0.15
CA GLU A 645 39.18 4.49 -1.47
C GLU A 645 39.21 2.95 -1.47
N TYR A 646 39.85 2.36 -0.46
CA TYR A 646 39.91 0.91 -0.26
C TYR A 646 38.70 0.33 0.48
N ASP A 647 37.79 1.16 1.01
CA ASP A 647 36.57 0.67 1.66
C ASP A 647 35.61 0.12 0.60
N TYR A 648 35.07 -1.09 0.80
CA TYR A 648 34.16 -1.72 -0.16
C TYR A 648 32.88 -0.91 -0.46
N ALA A 649 32.52 0.01 0.45
CA ALA A 649 31.41 0.95 0.28
C ALA A 649 31.74 2.14 -0.65
N TYR A 650 33.03 2.52 -0.80
CA TYR A 650 33.45 3.77 -1.44
C TYR A 650 32.90 3.93 -2.86
N LYS A 651 33.18 2.97 -3.75
CA LYS A 651 32.74 3.02 -5.15
C LYS A 651 31.21 2.87 -5.32
N PRO A 652 30.52 1.93 -4.65
CA PRO A 652 29.06 1.86 -4.67
C PRO A 652 28.37 3.16 -4.22
N LEU A 653 28.84 3.80 -3.15
CA LEU A 653 28.25 5.03 -2.64
C LEU A 653 28.58 6.24 -3.53
N PHE A 654 29.81 6.34 -4.07
CA PHE A 654 30.15 7.36 -5.07
C PHE A 654 29.24 7.28 -6.31
N ASN A 655 28.92 6.08 -6.77
CA ASN A 655 28.00 5.87 -7.89
C ASN A 655 26.57 6.38 -7.58
N LEU A 656 26.12 6.34 -6.33
CA LEU A 656 24.81 6.93 -5.96
C LEU A 656 24.85 8.46 -5.98
N ILE A 657 25.98 9.08 -5.63
CA ILE A 657 26.19 10.53 -5.78
C ILE A 657 26.11 10.92 -7.26
N ASN A 658 26.82 10.21 -8.15
CA ASN A 658 26.78 10.49 -9.58
C ASN A 658 25.35 10.41 -10.15
N ILE A 659 24.58 9.38 -9.80
CA ILE A 659 23.16 9.27 -10.20
C ILE A 659 22.33 10.44 -9.64
N ALA A 660 22.61 10.89 -8.41
CA ALA A 660 21.92 12.04 -7.84
C ALA A 660 22.21 13.33 -8.61
N GLU A 661 23.46 13.56 -9.02
CA GLU A 661 23.85 14.72 -9.83
C GLU A 661 23.31 14.65 -11.27
N GLU A 662 23.27 13.46 -11.87
CA GLU A 662 22.66 13.22 -13.18
C GLU A 662 21.16 13.52 -13.17
N GLU A 663 20.41 13.05 -12.16
CA GLU A 663 18.98 13.37 -12.02
C GLU A 663 18.75 14.85 -11.67
N TYR A 664 19.61 15.48 -10.86
CA TYR A 664 19.54 16.93 -10.63
C TYR A 664 19.73 17.72 -11.93
N LYS A 665 20.77 17.41 -12.71
CA LYS A 665 21.02 18.06 -14.00
C LYS A 665 19.88 17.85 -14.99
N LYS A 666 19.32 16.64 -15.04
CA LYS A 666 18.16 16.29 -15.87
C LYS A 666 16.93 17.15 -15.55
N ALA A 667 16.75 17.57 -14.30
CA ALA A 667 15.70 18.53 -13.94
C ALA A 667 15.95 19.93 -14.52
N GLU A 668 17.17 20.47 -14.40
CA GLU A 668 17.54 21.75 -15.03
C GLU A 668 17.41 21.71 -16.57
N ASP A 669 17.82 20.59 -17.20
CA ASP A 669 17.71 20.34 -18.64
C ASP A 669 16.26 20.21 -19.13
N VAL A 670 15.31 19.88 -18.24
CA VAL A 670 13.86 19.88 -18.51
C VAL A 670 13.31 21.29 -18.39
N LEU A 671 13.59 21.99 -17.29
CA LEU A 671 13.09 23.35 -17.03
C LEU A 671 13.56 24.36 -18.09
N SER A 672 14.80 24.23 -18.58
CA SER A 672 15.33 25.07 -19.66
C SER A 672 14.61 24.91 -21.01
N LYS A 673 13.84 23.83 -21.20
CA LYS A 673 13.11 23.52 -22.45
C LYS A 673 11.59 23.65 -22.29
N ASN A 674 11.08 23.43 -21.08
CA ASN A 674 9.65 23.44 -20.78
C ASN A 674 9.42 23.83 -19.32
N ASN A 675 8.86 25.02 -19.10
CA ASN A 675 8.46 25.55 -17.79
C ASN A 675 6.95 25.42 -17.52
N SER A 676 6.18 24.72 -18.36
CA SER A 676 4.78 24.41 -18.08
C SER A 676 4.64 23.42 -16.91
N ILE A 677 3.41 23.23 -16.42
CA ILE A 677 3.08 22.28 -15.34
C ILE A 677 3.65 20.87 -15.55
N TYR A 678 3.72 20.40 -16.81
CA TYR A 678 4.34 19.11 -17.16
C TYR A 678 5.87 19.11 -16.95
N GLY A 679 6.54 20.19 -17.35
CA GLY A 679 7.98 20.36 -17.15
C GLY A 679 8.33 20.51 -15.67
N ILE A 680 7.55 21.31 -14.92
CA ILE A 680 7.67 21.45 -13.46
C ILE A 680 7.49 20.09 -12.77
N SER A 681 6.43 19.35 -13.09
CA SER A 681 6.17 18.02 -12.51
C SER A 681 7.30 17.03 -12.78
N LYS A 682 7.81 17.00 -14.02
CA LYS A 682 8.94 16.16 -14.42
C LYS A 682 10.25 16.52 -13.73
N ALA A 683 10.52 17.81 -13.57
CA ALA A 683 11.66 18.31 -12.82
C ALA A 683 11.57 17.92 -11.32
N VAL A 684 10.42 18.09 -10.67
CA VAL A 684 10.18 17.64 -9.28
C VAL A 684 10.40 16.13 -9.11
N ARG A 685 9.98 15.29 -10.07
CA ARG A 685 10.29 13.85 -10.06
C ARG A 685 11.80 13.58 -10.16
N SER A 686 12.54 14.34 -10.95
CA SER A 686 13.99 14.20 -11.04
C SER A 686 14.72 14.71 -9.81
N TYR A 687 14.32 15.85 -9.22
CA TYR A 687 14.89 16.31 -7.94
C TYR A 687 14.59 15.34 -6.79
N THR A 688 13.38 14.76 -6.69
CA THR A 688 13.09 13.75 -5.65
C THR A 688 13.86 12.44 -5.86
N ARG A 689 14.11 12.02 -7.12
CA ARG A 689 15.08 10.94 -7.41
C ARG A 689 16.49 11.29 -6.93
N ALA A 690 16.95 12.50 -7.19
CA ALA A 690 18.26 12.97 -6.71
C ALA A 690 18.37 12.98 -5.18
N GLN A 691 17.37 13.51 -4.48
CA GLN A 691 17.26 13.46 -3.02
C GLN A 691 17.40 12.02 -2.49
N VAL A 692 16.63 11.07 -3.03
CA VAL A 692 16.67 9.67 -2.58
C VAL A 692 18.06 9.07 -2.73
N ARG A 693 18.71 9.22 -3.89
CA ARG A 693 20.04 8.64 -4.12
C ARG A 693 21.12 9.24 -3.23
N ALA A 694 21.07 10.56 -2.98
CA ALA A 694 21.94 11.21 -2.01
C ALA A 694 21.65 10.73 -0.56
N ILE A 695 20.38 10.62 -0.17
CA ILE A 695 19.97 10.14 1.17
C ILE A 695 20.35 8.68 1.41
N GLN A 696 20.43 7.83 0.39
CA GLN A 696 20.98 6.47 0.52
C GLN A 696 22.45 6.49 0.97
N VAL A 697 23.25 7.45 0.50
CA VAL A 697 24.64 7.63 0.95
C VAL A 697 24.69 8.16 2.38
N ILE A 698 23.88 9.17 2.70
CA ILE A 698 23.78 9.73 4.06
C ILE A 698 23.39 8.63 5.08
N ASN A 699 22.36 7.83 4.77
CA ASN A 699 21.91 6.73 5.62
C ASN A 699 22.96 5.61 5.76
N ALA A 700 23.78 5.36 4.73
CA ALA A 700 24.85 4.37 4.79
C ALA A 700 25.99 4.78 5.75
N SER A 701 26.25 6.09 5.89
CA SER A 701 27.25 6.64 6.80
C SER A 701 26.76 6.90 8.22
N ILE A 702 25.46 6.79 8.48
CA ILE A 702 24.91 6.91 9.84
C ILE A 702 25.00 5.56 10.55
N VAL A 703 25.78 5.50 11.63
CA VAL A 703 25.57 4.47 12.65
C VAL A 703 24.22 4.76 13.29
N LEU A 704 23.16 4.11 12.79
CA LEU A 704 21.84 4.20 13.39
C LEU A 704 21.98 3.81 14.88
N PRO A 705 21.35 4.57 15.82
CA PRO A 705 21.32 4.19 17.22
C PRO A 705 20.94 2.71 17.34
N SER A 706 21.67 1.96 18.16
CA SER A 706 21.41 0.53 18.30
C SER A 706 19.95 0.31 18.71
N ASN A 707 19.31 -0.71 18.15
CA ASN A 707 17.91 -1.08 18.44
C ASN A 707 17.64 -1.42 19.94
N THR A 708 18.63 -1.27 20.81
CA THR A 708 18.48 -1.20 22.26
C THR A 708 17.65 0.02 22.63
N ILE A 709 16.33 -0.14 22.55
CA ILE A 709 15.45 0.39 23.57
C ILE A 709 16.02 -0.13 24.88
N ASP A 710 16.76 0.70 25.62
CA ASP A 710 17.18 0.35 26.96
C ASP A 710 15.93 -0.02 27.75
N LYS A 711 15.97 -1.22 28.34
CA LYS A 711 14.91 -1.75 29.21
C LYS A 711 15.11 -1.19 30.61
N SER A 712 15.02 0.14 30.71
CA SER A 712 14.96 0.94 31.94
C SER A 712 13.54 0.96 32.47
#